data_AF-A0A954L8S5-F1
#
_entry.id   AF-A0A954L8S5-F1
#
_cell.length_a   1.000
_cell.length_b   1.000
_cell.length_c   1.000
_cell.angle_alpha   90.00
_cell.angle_beta   90.00
_cell.angle_gamma   90.00
#
_symmetry.space_group_name_H-M   'P 1'
#
loop_
_entity.id
_entity.type
_entity.pdbx_description
1 polymer ?
#
loop_
_entity_poly.entity_id
_entity_poly.type
_entity_poly.pdbx_seq_one_letter_code
_entity_poly.pdbx_strand_id
1 'polypeptide(L)'
;DISFWQQHVGEFDSPGSFAQVVGVLLERKDHLAALGLLLQWLSRADDVRLESGNHSIHSLFHQLLHSICEDDDQERRWQMLRRLFAWMEANAGDFWTVPSLSNFFQRRRHSDADGTSDPEGSDLDLQHLFDSDEADEDGLFHAAYDDVSFRDSANDGNTSDTMDEGYAPGTTEFEQIYRQVEPRLKFLHAVGSLWGIAAVAISRMNGSSSTRDDQREHLRDWLASIRVMLKGLGDLVCEVRDHEIQQLSANLESNIEYDIQMQCRFLLMQNVLSTSVEFLMAERLIEAVLGEKSRETQDNESLDAALSAMFTAVFAQDSEGAAQCFPALMREFRKRPLLYVPFENGGQPSAILKARVLQAVIRVLLSQLPRLGLLEETFALVQTALLMERTARPLGQAVTEFDRLFRIGLSTSIQAILQSSQRWKSEDAALTRGVFRRIQRLMDAYGQVWRQHSSSMRLSINEDLHDEDYANTVREFISEYGEDLFHTRMLTLGNARAIIHNGADLLLDELEESVAPIHPVKLLDDIEMGLIDRDEAVDLAEFVYEVVVENFDRFLEYNTTTTHSDYGNRLYCLLDFVRLESLYDRFDWNTIPWQVAHETLARAGSDDLVAIVEDHLTDETRIVAESFVEDLEHLEAEYGVQLPTLHDHICERIVGGLIQNRMAALARRCCDLSLSRFDDDLKTSFRQLRDEIEHYMSQRIGSGIEPPEWMQRLSGEVQRSQEARAGMLSDSLQDGEFSKFNQRALDKQLAAIVRRARKTV
;
A
#
# COMPACT_ATOMS: atom_id res chain seq x y z
N ASP A 1 37.52 -13.41 -4.01
CA ASP A 1 36.33 -14.28 -4.18
C ASP A 1 35.35 -13.92 -5.29
N ILE A 2 35.45 -12.78 -5.99
CA ILE A 2 34.64 -12.55 -7.22
C ILE A 2 34.92 -13.62 -8.29
N SER A 3 36.18 -14.04 -8.43
CA SER A 3 36.60 -15.11 -9.35
C SER A 3 36.07 -16.49 -8.98
N PHE A 4 35.72 -16.73 -7.71
CA PHE A 4 35.10 -17.99 -7.27
C PHE A 4 33.64 -18.02 -7.71
N TRP A 5 32.89 -16.95 -7.42
CA TRP A 5 31.49 -16.86 -7.82
C TRP A 5 31.31 -16.80 -9.33
N GLN A 6 32.19 -16.10 -10.07
CA GLN A 6 32.16 -16.10 -11.54
C GLN A 6 32.22 -17.49 -12.18
N GLN A 7 32.79 -18.49 -11.51
CA GLN A 7 32.84 -19.89 -12.01
C GLN A 7 31.53 -20.65 -11.78
N HIS A 8 30.72 -20.23 -10.81
CA HIS A 8 29.43 -20.85 -10.43
C HIS A 8 28.22 -20.02 -10.87
N VAL A 9 28.43 -18.81 -11.39
CA VAL A 9 27.35 -17.89 -11.81
C VAL A 9 26.53 -18.43 -12.98
N GLY A 10 27.11 -19.28 -13.82
CA GLY A 10 26.38 -19.96 -14.89
C GLY A 10 25.37 -20.99 -14.40
N GLU A 11 25.39 -21.36 -13.11
CA GLU A 11 24.44 -22.29 -12.48
C GLU A 11 23.25 -21.55 -11.84
N PHE A 12 23.24 -20.20 -11.85
CA PHE A 12 22.16 -19.40 -11.29
C PHE A 12 21.14 -19.00 -12.36
N ASP A 13 20.07 -19.78 -12.47
CA ASP A 13 18.98 -19.52 -13.43
C ASP A 13 17.68 -19.03 -12.76
N SER A 14 17.68 -18.86 -11.44
CA SER A 14 16.51 -18.38 -10.71
C SER A 14 16.82 -17.21 -9.76
N PRO A 15 15.86 -16.27 -9.55
CA PRO A 15 15.97 -15.21 -8.54
C PRO A 15 16.28 -15.73 -7.13
N GLY A 16 15.69 -16.87 -6.76
CA GLY A 16 15.90 -17.48 -5.45
C GLY A 16 17.36 -17.92 -5.23
N SER A 17 18.01 -18.44 -6.27
CA SER A 17 19.41 -18.85 -6.18
C SER A 17 20.36 -17.67 -5.92
N PHE A 18 20.16 -16.55 -6.61
CA PHE A 18 20.89 -15.30 -6.34
C PHE A 18 20.60 -14.79 -4.93
N ALA A 19 19.33 -14.73 -4.53
CA ALA A 19 18.92 -14.16 -3.25
C ALA A 19 19.51 -14.92 -2.06
N GLN A 20 19.54 -16.25 -2.09
CA GLN A 20 20.14 -17.07 -1.03
C GLN A 20 21.63 -16.79 -0.87
N VAL A 21 22.39 -16.74 -1.97
CA VAL A 21 23.83 -16.51 -1.93
C VAL A 21 24.14 -15.08 -1.48
N VAL A 22 23.42 -14.09 -2.02
CA VAL A 22 23.58 -12.69 -1.60
C VAL A 22 23.24 -12.54 -0.11
N GLY A 23 22.16 -13.17 0.37
CA GLY A 23 21.80 -13.18 1.79
C GLY A 23 22.94 -13.68 2.68
N VAL A 24 23.54 -14.83 2.36
CA VAL A 24 24.69 -15.38 3.10
C VAL A 24 25.91 -14.45 3.06
N LEU A 25 26.15 -13.76 1.95
CA LEU A 25 27.25 -12.80 1.84
C LEU A 25 27.01 -11.55 2.69
N LEU A 26 25.77 -11.07 2.75
CA LEU A 26 25.36 -9.96 3.62
C LEU A 26 25.49 -10.33 5.10
N GLU A 27 25.10 -11.55 5.50
CA GLU A 27 25.34 -12.06 6.86
C GLU A 27 26.83 -12.08 7.23
N ARG A 28 27.69 -12.39 6.26
CA ARG A 28 29.16 -12.38 6.43
C ARG A 28 29.78 -10.98 6.30
N LYS A 29 28.99 -9.94 6.03
CA LYS A 29 29.44 -8.56 5.78
C LYS A 29 30.44 -8.44 4.60
N ASP A 30 30.34 -9.32 3.60
CA ASP A 30 31.12 -9.20 2.36
C ASP A 30 30.38 -8.34 1.33
N HIS A 31 30.44 -7.01 1.54
CA HIS A 31 29.70 -6.05 0.73
C HIS A 31 30.13 -6.04 -0.75
N LEU A 32 31.40 -6.36 -1.05
CA LEU A 32 31.90 -6.33 -2.43
C LEU A 32 31.44 -7.55 -3.23
N ALA A 33 31.47 -8.73 -2.63
CA ALA A 33 30.95 -9.94 -3.29
C ALA A 33 29.44 -9.86 -3.47
N ALA A 34 28.70 -9.40 -2.45
CA ALA A 34 27.26 -9.18 -2.53
C ALA A 34 26.89 -8.19 -3.64
N LEU A 35 27.59 -7.04 -3.71
CA LEU A 35 27.40 -6.06 -4.78
C LEU A 35 27.68 -6.67 -6.16
N GLY A 36 28.78 -7.41 -6.32
CA GLY A 36 29.14 -8.03 -7.59
C GLY A 36 28.07 -8.99 -8.11
N LEU A 37 27.50 -9.83 -7.24
CA LEU A 37 26.43 -10.76 -7.61
C LEU A 37 25.11 -10.04 -7.91
N LEU A 38 24.75 -9.01 -7.16
CA LEU A 38 23.55 -8.22 -7.45
C LEU A 38 23.65 -7.51 -8.80
N LEU A 39 24.82 -6.97 -9.16
CA LEU A 39 25.03 -6.35 -10.47
C LEU A 39 25.01 -7.38 -11.61
N GLN A 40 25.53 -8.58 -11.36
CA GLN A 40 25.44 -9.67 -12.32
C GLN A 40 23.98 -10.09 -12.56
N TRP A 41 23.19 -10.20 -11.49
CA TRP A 41 21.75 -10.46 -11.62
C TRP A 41 21.06 -9.33 -12.40
N LEU A 42 21.35 -8.07 -12.07
CA LEU A 42 20.83 -6.91 -12.80
C LEU A 42 21.19 -6.93 -14.29
N SER A 43 22.40 -7.37 -14.65
CA SER A 43 22.82 -7.50 -16.06
C SER A 43 22.11 -8.63 -16.82
N ARG A 44 21.54 -9.61 -16.10
CA ARG A 44 20.73 -10.71 -16.65
C ARG A 44 19.23 -10.47 -16.48
N ALA A 45 18.79 -9.23 -16.26
CA ALA A 45 17.39 -8.91 -15.97
C ALA A 45 16.40 -9.33 -17.07
N ASP A 46 16.86 -9.45 -18.32
CA ASP A 46 16.04 -9.92 -19.44
C ASP A 46 15.81 -11.45 -19.40
N ASP A 47 16.76 -12.21 -18.87
CA ASP A 47 16.68 -13.69 -18.75
C ASP A 47 16.11 -14.12 -17.38
N VAL A 48 16.51 -13.41 -16.32
CA VAL A 48 16.17 -13.70 -14.93
C VAL A 48 15.43 -12.50 -14.37
N ARG A 49 14.15 -12.69 -14.03
CA ARG A 49 13.30 -11.64 -13.44
C ARG A 49 13.97 -11.01 -12.22
N LEU A 50 13.75 -9.70 -12.03
CA LEU A 50 14.29 -8.95 -10.88
C LEU A 50 13.63 -9.33 -9.55
N GLU A 51 12.48 -10.00 -9.60
CA GLU A 51 11.75 -10.48 -8.44
C GLU A 51 11.00 -11.78 -8.75
N SER A 52 10.87 -12.64 -7.73
CA SER A 52 10.02 -13.83 -7.75
C SER A 52 9.63 -14.21 -6.32
N GLY A 53 8.33 -14.19 -6.04
CA GLY A 53 7.80 -14.42 -4.69
C GLY A 53 8.45 -13.48 -3.66
N ASN A 54 9.09 -14.07 -2.65
CA ASN A 54 9.75 -13.33 -1.56
C ASN A 54 11.19 -12.89 -1.89
N HIS A 55 11.68 -13.15 -3.09
CA HIS A 55 13.05 -12.81 -3.48
C HIS A 55 13.01 -11.62 -4.43
N SER A 56 13.55 -10.47 -3.99
CA SER A 56 13.61 -9.25 -4.79
C SER A 56 15.03 -8.69 -4.78
N ILE A 57 15.54 -8.33 -5.97
CA ILE A 57 16.81 -7.62 -6.07
C ILE A 57 16.75 -6.27 -5.35
N HIS A 58 15.56 -5.64 -5.33
CA HIS A 58 15.34 -4.32 -4.74
C HIS A 58 15.52 -4.36 -3.23
N SER A 59 14.96 -5.38 -2.55
CA SER A 59 15.12 -5.54 -1.10
C SER A 59 16.57 -5.84 -0.74
N LEU A 60 17.26 -6.69 -1.52
CA LEU A 60 18.68 -7.00 -1.29
C LEU A 60 19.61 -5.79 -1.48
N PHE A 61 19.32 -4.89 -2.43
CA PHE A 61 20.07 -3.63 -2.53
C PHE A 61 19.88 -2.74 -1.30
N HIS A 62 18.67 -2.72 -0.71
CA HIS A 62 18.41 -1.97 0.51
C HIS A 62 19.11 -2.60 1.72
N GLN A 63 19.07 -3.93 1.86
CA GLN A 63 19.83 -4.65 2.88
C GLN A 63 21.33 -4.40 2.75
N LEU A 64 21.87 -4.43 1.53
CA LEU A 64 23.27 -4.11 1.25
C LEU A 64 23.60 -2.67 1.67
N LEU A 65 22.78 -1.70 1.27
CA LEU A 65 22.98 -0.29 1.64
C LEU A 65 22.95 -0.12 3.17
N HIS A 66 22.01 -0.78 3.84
CA HIS A 66 21.90 -0.75 5.28
C HIS A 66 23.17 -1.32 5.96
N SER A 67 23.62 -2.49 5.50
CA SER A 67 24.84 -3.13 5.99
C SER A 67 26.09 -2.25 5.79
N ILE A 68 26.18 -1.57 4.64
CA ILE A 68 27.22 -0.56 4.37
C ILE A 68 27.13 0.60 5.37
N CYS A 69 25.93 1.11 5.62
CA CYS A 69 25.71 2.24 6.55
C CYS A 69 26.03 1.90 8.01
N GLU A 70 25.92 0.62 8.41
CA GLU A 70 26.33 0.13 9.74
C GLU A 70 27.84 -0.09 9.89
N ASP A 71 28.63 -0.10 8.80
CA ASP A 71 30.08 -0.32 8.86
C ASP A 71 30.77 0.83 9.64
N ASP A 72 31.46 0.50 10.74
CA ASP A 72 32.13 1.48 11.62
C ASP A 72 33.20 2.34 10.91
N ASP A 73 33.79 1.82 9.84
CA ASP A 73 34.80 2.54 9.06
C ASP A 73 34.16 3.52 8.08
N GLN A 74 34.22 4.81 8.41
CA GLN A 74 33.65 5.88 7.60
C GLN A 74 34.29 6.00 6.21
N GLU A 75 35.59 5.74 6.05
CA GLU A 75 36.24 5.85 4.75
C GLU A 75 35.82 4.69 3.84
N ARG A 76 35.79 3.48 4.39
CA ARG A 76 35.28 2.29 3.68
C ARG A 76 33.81 2.44 3.31
N ARG A 77 32.99 2.95 4.23
CA ARG A 77 31.57 3.27 3.99
C ARG A 77 31.41 4.21 2.81
N TRP A 78 32.16 5.32 2.79
CA TRP A 78 32.09 6.28 1.68
C TRP A 78 32.50 5.68 0.34
N GLN A 79 33.62 4.94 0.31
CA GLN A 79 34.08 4.27 -0.91
C GLN A 79 33.07 3.24 -1.43
N MET A 80 32.42 2.51 -0.52
CA MET A 80 31.40 1.53 -0.89
C MET A 80 30.13 2.18 -1.43
N LEU A 81 29.66 3.28 -0.83
CA LEU A 81 28.51 4.04 -1.35
C LEU A 81 28.76 4.55 -2.76
N ARG A 82 29.94 5.13 -3.03
CA ARG A 82 30.33 5.57 -4.38
C ARG A 82 30.31 4.43 -5.38
N ARG A 83 30.92 3.29 -5.02
CA ARG A 83 30.99 2.10 -5.89
C ARG A 83 29.61 1.52 -6.17
N LEU A 84 28.74 1.43 -5.16
CA LEU A 84 27.38 0.92 -5.30
C LEU A 84 26.64 1.63 -6.43
N PHE A 85 26.53 2.96 -6.37
CA PHE A 85 25.77 3.71 -7.37
C PHE A 85 26.46 3.78 -8.73
N ALA A 86 27.79 3.97 -8.77
CA ALA A 86 28.52 4.03 -10.03
C ALA A 86 28.46 2.69 -10.80
N TRP A 87 28.53 1.57 -10.09
CA TRP A 87 28.40 0.26 -10.72
C TRP A 87 26.95 -0.08 -11.06
N MET A 88 25.99 0.31 -10.22
CA MET A 88 24.57 0.14 -10.53
C MET A 88 24.18 0.87 -11.82
N GLU A 89 24.57 2.13 -11.97
CA GLU A 89 24.34 2.91 -13.20
C GLU A 89 24.97 2.25 -14.43
N ALA A 90 26.20 1.73 -14.30
CA ALA A 90 26.90 1.10 -15.42
C ALA A 90 26.31 -0.26 -15.85
N ASN A 91 25.68 -1.01 -14.93
CA ASN A 91 25.16 -2.36 -15.20
C ASN A 91 23.63 -2.40 -15.41
N ALA A 92 22.91 -1.33 -15.08
CA ALA A 92 21.45 -1.28 -15.22
C ALA A 92 20.97 -1.21 -16.68
N GLY A 93 21.81 -0.78 -17.63
CA GLY A 93 21.45 -0.69 -19.05
C GLY A 93 20.14 0.11 -19.24
N ASP A 94 19.17 -0.49 -19.93
CA ASP A 94 17.84 0.08 -20.17
C ASP A 94 17.06 0.40 -18.88
N PHE A 95 17.28 -0.35 -17.78
CA PHE A 95 16.59 -0.14 -16.51
C PHE A 95 16.99 1.18 -15.84
N TRP A 96 18.12 1.78 -16.21
CA TRP A 96 18.51 3.11 -15.72
C TRP A 96 17.70 4.23 -16.39
N THR A 97 17.02 3.97 -17.51
CA THR A 97 16.29 5.00 -18.25
C THR A 97 14.79 4.93 -17.99
N VAL A 98 14.13 6.08 -17.92
CA VAL A 98 12.67 6.14 -17.80
C VAL A 98 12.04 5.66 -19.12
N PRO A 99 11.13 4.68 -19.09
CA PRO A 99 10.45 4.21 -20.30
C PRO A 99 9.50 5.27 -20.87
N SER A 100 9.26 5.22 -22.19
CA SER A 100 8.28 6.05 -22.88
C SER A 100 7.29 5.16 -23.63
N LEU A 101 5.99 5.45 -23.49
CA LEU A 101 4.90 4.79 -24.20
C LEU A 101 5.02 4.96 -25.71
N SER A 102 5.51 6.12 -26.17
CA SER A 102 5.66 6.41 -27.60
C SER A 102 6.57 5.42 -28.32
N ASN A 103 7.61 4.91 -27.65
CA ASN A 103 8.51 3.89 -28.19
C ASN A 103 7.82 2.53 -28.33
N PHE A 104 6.89 2.18 -27.43
CA PHE A 104 6.11 0.95 -27.51
C PHE A 104 5.12 1.01 -28.68
N PHE A 105 4.42 2.14 -28.84
CA PHE A 105 3.49 2.33 -29.96
C PHE A 105 4.19 2.35 -31.33
N GLN A 106 5.40 2.89 -31.42
CA GLN A 106 6.19 2.85 -32.66
C GLN A 106 6.61 1.41 -33.01
N ARG A 107 7.02 0.61 -32.02
CA ARG A 107 7.34 -0.82 -32.24
C ARG A 107 6.12 -1.62 -32.69
N ARG A 108 4.94 -1.38 -32.10
CA ARG A 108 3.70 -2.02 -32.52
C ARG A 108 3.27 -1.60 -33.93
N ARG A 109 3.32 -0.30 -34.24
CA ARG A 109 3.07 0.17 -35.62
C ARG A 109 4.05 -0.39 -36.64
N HIS A 110 5.31 -0.62 -36.27
CA HIS A 110 6.28 -1.28 -37.14
C HIS A 110 5.99 -2.78 -37.29
N SER A 111 5.57 -3.47 -36.22
CA SER A 111 5.10 -4.87 -36.26
C SER A 111 3.85 -5.05 -37.12
N ASP A 112 2.86 -4.16 -36.98
CA ASP A 112 1.62 -4.19 -37.77
C ASP A 112 1.86 -3.74 -39.23
N ALA A 113 2.84 -2.87 -39.47
CA ALA A 113 3.25 -2.46 -40.82
C ALA A 113 4.08 -3.54 -41.54
N ASP A 114 4.86 -4.34 -40.81
CA ASP A 114 5.61 -5.49 -41.37
C ASP A 114 4.73 -6.72 -41.63
N GLY A 115 3.46 -6.69 -41.23
CA GLY A 115 2.45 -7.67 -41.66
C GLY A 115 2.12 -7.60 -43.16
N THR A 116 2.67 -6.61 -43.90
CA THR A 116 2.50 -6.51 -45.36
C THR A 116 3.75 -5.98 -46.08
N SER A 117 4.93 -6.58 -45.86
CA SER A 117 5.98 -6.57 -46.87
C SER A 117 7.09 -7.58 -46.60
N ASP A 118 7.12 -8.67 -47.38
CA ASP A 118 8.36 -9.38 -47.66
C ASP A 118 9.39 -8.40 -48.24
N PRO A 119 10.60 -8.34 -47.68
CA PRO A 119 11.73 -8.75 -48.49
C PRO A 119 12.76 -9.59 -47.71
N GLU A 120 12.95 -10.81 -48.22
CA GLU A 120 14.14 -11.66 -48.17
C GLU A 120 15.35 -11.18 -47.33
N GLY A 121 15.67 -11.94 -46.27
CA GLY A 121 17.07 -12.24 -45.92
C GLY A 121 17.49 -12.09 -44.45
N SER A 122 17.11 -13.04 -43.60
CA SER A 122 17.94 -13.51 -42.47
C SER A 122 17.38 -14.83 -41.95
N ASP A 123 17.99 -15.95 -42.38
CA ASP A 123 17.75 -17.30 -41.88
C ASP A 123 17.80 -17.35 -40.34
N LEU A 124 16.69 -17.75 -39.73
CA LEU A 124 16.68 -18.42 -38.43
C LEU A 124 16.21 -19.86 -38.67
N ASP A 125 17.17 -20.76 -38.50
CA ASP A 125 17.10 -22.19 -38.79
C ASP A 125 16.08 -22.90 -37.87
N LEU A 126 14.94 -23.29 -38.45
CA LEU A 126 13.84 -23.99 -37.76
C LEU A 126 14.06 -25.51 -37.63
N GLN A 127 15.25 -26.05 -37.94
CA GLN A 127 15.48 -27.50 -37.93
C GLN A 127 15.88 -28.11 -36.56
N HIS A 128 16.01 -27.31 -35.50
CA HIS A 128 16.45 -27.81 -34.17
C HIS A 128 15.56 -27.37 -32.98
N LEU A 129 14.30 -27.01 -33.21
CA LEU A 129 13.37 -26.59 -32.13
C LEU A 129 12.89 -27.72 -31.19
N PHE A 130 13.28 -28.98 -31.43
CA PHE A 130 12.82 -30.15 -30.66
C PHE A 130 13.94 -31.10 -30.21
N ASP A 131 15.15 -30.58 -29.96
CA ASP A 131 16.12 -31.36 -29.18
C ASP A 131 15.78 -31.23 -27.69
N SER A 132 15.00 -32.20 -27.23
CA SER A 132 14.63 -32.46 -25.83
C SER A 132 15.84 -32.91 -25.01
N ASP A 133 16.00 -32.37 -23.80
CA ASP A 133 16.47 -33.13 -22.62
C ASP A 133 16.03 -32.40 -21.32
N GLU A 134 14.95 -32.97 -20.76
CA GLU A 134 14.51 -33.16 -19.36
C GLU A 134 14.88 -32.22 -18.17
N ALA A 135 13.81 -31.96 -17.40
CA ALA A 135 13.70 -31.72 -15.94
C ALA A 135 14.00 -30.28 -15.46
N ASP A 136 13.08 -29.51 -14.86
CA ASP A 136 12.28 -29.79 -13.67
C ASP A 136 11.09 -28.82 -13.49
N GLU A 137 10.18 -29.24 -12.62
CA GLU A 137 8.80 -28.83 -12.35
C GLU A 137 8.56 -27.35 -11.96
N ASP A 138 7.55 -26.72 -12.58
CA ASP A 138 6.42 -26.06 -11.87
C ASP A 138 5.40 -25.48 -12.86
N GLY A 139 4.43 -26.32 -13.24
CA GLY A 139 3.25 -25.97 -14.04
C GLY A 139 2.02 -26.77 -13.62
N LEU A 140 1.93 -27.13 -12.34
CA LEU A 140 1.03 -28.18 -11.82
C LEU A 140 -0.46 -27.78 -11.69
N PHE A 141 -0.88 -26.59 -12.11
CA PHE A 141 -2.29 -26.17 -11.98
C PHE A 141 -2.99 -25.72 -13.27
N HIS A 142 -2.57 -26.22 -14.44
CA HIS A 142 -3.30 -25.99 -15.70
C HIS A 142 -4.14 -27.17 -16.21
N ALA A 143 -4.15 -28.34 -15.54
CA ALA A 143 -4.73 -29.57 -16.11
C ALA A 143 -6.11 -29.96 -15.56
N ALA A 144 -7.12 -29.10 -15.67
CA ALA A 144 -8.51 -29.49 -15.37
C ALA A 144 -9.53 -29.29 -16.51
N TYR A 145 -9.16 -28.77 -17.68
CA TYR A 145 -10.12 -28.58 -18.80
C TYR A 145 -9.60 -28.90 -20.21
N ASP A 146 -8.49 -29.62 -20.38
CA ASP A 146 -7.87 -29.80 -21.72
C ASP A 146 -8.16 -31.12 -22.45
N ASP A 147 -9.19 -31.89 -22.08
CA ASP A 147 -9.46 -33.15 -22.79
C ASP A 147 -10.94 -33.39 -23.14
N VAL A 148 -11.58 -32.38 -23.73
CA VAL A 148 -12.84 -32.58 -24.47
C VAL A 148 -12.72 -31.94 -25.87
N SER A 149 -12.27 -32.72 -26.85
CA SER A 149 -12.45 -32.35 -28.25
C SER A 149 -13.90 -32.61 -28.66
N PHE A 150 -14.67 -31.55 -28.94
CA PHE A 150 -15.97 -31.68 -29.58
C PHE A 150 -15.76 -32.15 -31.02
N ARG A 151 -16.27 -33.34 -31.34
CA ARG A 151 -16.27 -33.89 -32.70
C ARG A 151 -17.60 -33.54 -33.34
N ASP A 152 -17.58 -32.57 -34.24
CA ASP A 152 -18.75 -32.17 -35.02
C ASP A 152 -19.36 -33.38 -35.75
N SER A 153 -20.68 -33.51 -35.61
CA SER A 153 -21.48 -34.59 -36.20
C SER A 153 -22.54 -34.06 -37.19
N ALA A 154 -22.52 -32.76 -37.51
CA ALA A 154 -23.34 -32.17 -38.55
C ALA A 154 -22.47 -31.86 -39.79
N ASN A 155 -22.42 -32.81 -40.72
CA ASN A 155 -21.73 -32.66 -42.01
C ASN A 155 -22.48 -31.67 -42.92
N ASP A 156 -22.47 -30.37 -42.61
CA ASP A 156 -23.19 -29.32 -43.32
C ASP A 156 -22.33 -28.42 -44.22
N GLY A 157 -21.01 -28.59 -44.22
CA GLY A 157 -20.13 -28.04 -45.25
C GLY A 157 -19.96 -26.53 -45.24
N ASN A 158 -20.24 -25.87 -44.10
CA ASN A 158 -19.87 -24.48 -43.89
C ASN A 158 -18.53 -24.39 -43.14
N THR A 159 -17.45 -24.06 -43.85
CA THR A 159 -16.24 -23.50 -43.24
C THR A 159 -16.50 -22.01 -42.98
N SER A 160 -17.07 -21.69 -41.82
CA SER A 160 -17.00 -20.33 -41.30
C SER A 160 -15.67 -20.19 -40.55
N ASP A 161 -14.92 -19.14 -40.87
CA ASP A 161 -13.71 -18.73 -40.17
C ASP A 161 -13.95 -18.74 -38.66
N THR A 162 -13.17 -19.53 -37.94
CA THR A 162 -12.98 -19.43 -36.50
C THR A 162 -12.23 -18.13 -36.22
N MET A 163 -12.96 -17.00 -36.14
CA MET A 163 -12.58 -15.93 -35.21
C MET A 163 -13.05 -16.35 -33.83
N ASP A 164 -12.29 -17.29 -33.27
CA ASP A 164 -12.27 -17.58 -31.85
C ASP A 164 -10.92 -17.02 -31.34
N GLU A 165 -10.80 -15.69 -31.32
CA GLU A 165 -9.79 -15.02 -30.48
C GLU A 165 -10.30 -15.07 -29.05
N GLY A 166 -10.38 -16.29 -28.51
CA GLY A 166 -10.66 -16.54 -27.11
C GLY A 166 -9.54 -15.95 -26.25
N TYR A 167 -9.95 -15.04 -25.38
CA TYR A 167 -9.22 -14.37 -24.30
C TYR A 167 -8.06 -15.19 -23.68
N ALA A 168 -6.84 -14.83 -24.06
CA ALA A 168 -5.67 -15.06 -23.23
C ALA A 168 -5.41 -13.80 -22.38
N PRO A 169 -5.23 -13.92 -21.05
CA PRO A 169 -4.66 -12.85 -20.22
C PRO A 169 -3.33 -12.36 -20.85
N GLY A 170 -3.16 -11.05 -21.06
CA GLY A 170 -1.97 -10.46 -21.68
C GLY A 170 -2.17 -9.89 -23.08
N THR A 171 -3.40 -9.83 -23.58
CA THR A 171 -3.70 -9.43 -24.97
C THR A 171 -4.09 -7.96 -25.11
N THR A 172 -4.56 -7.33 -24.04
CA THR A 172 -4.97 -5.91 -24.07
C THR A 172 -3.77 -4.96 -24.09
N GLU A 173 -3.95 -3.78 -24.69
CA GLU A 173 -2.86 -2.84 -24.94
C GLU A 173 -2.15 -2.39 -23.66
N PHE A 174 -2.90 -1.92 -22.65
CA PHE A 174 -2.31 -1.46 -21.39
C PHE A 174 -1.71 -2.58 -20.55
N GLU A 175 -2.20 -3.80 -20.66
CA GLU A 175 -1.62 -4.93 -19.93
C GLU A 175 -0.21 -5.27 -20.44
N GLN A 176 -0.02 -5.27 -21.77
CA GLN A 176 1.30 -5.48 -22.38
C GLN A 176 2.28 -4.36 -22.03
N ILE A 177 1.81 -3.11 -22.10
CA ILE A 177 2.59 -1.93 -21.71
C ILE A 177 3.00 -2.03 -20.24
N TYR A 178 2.03 -2.29 -19.36
CA TYR A 178 2.28 -2.35 -17.92
C TYR A 178 3.30 -3.44 -17.59
N ARG A 179 3.18 -4.65 -18.15
CA ARG A 179 4.11 -5.77 -17.94
C ARG A 179 5.55 -5.43 -18.32
N GLN A 180 5.77 -4.57 -19.32
CA GLN A 180 7.11 -4.16 -19.76
C GLN A 180 7.66 -2.96 -18.98
N VAL A 181 6.78 -2.06 -18.53
CA VAL A 181 7.16 -0.82 -17.85
C VAL A 181 7.31 -1.01 -16.33
N GLU A 182 6.48 -1.84 -15.71
CA GLU A 182 6.45 -2.06 -14.26
C GLU A 182 7.82 -2.45 -13.67
N PRO A 183 8.57 -3.44 -14.19
CA PRO A 183 9.85 -3.83 -13.61
C PRO A 183 10.87 -2.69 -13.63
N ARG A 184 10.84 -1.85 -14.67
CA ARG A 184 11.71 -0.67 -14.80
C ARG A 184 11.33 0.40 -13.77
N LEU A 185 10.04 0.66 -13.56
CA LEU A 185 9.58 1.61 -12.56
C LEU A 185 9.87 1.15 -11.13
N LYS A 186 9.73 -0.15 -10.82
CA LYS A 186 10.10 -0.74 -9.53
C LYS A 186 11.59 -0.59 -9.25
N PHE A 187 12.44 -0.84 -10.25
CA PHE A 187 13.88 -0.60 -10.13
C PHE A 187 14.21 0.87 -9.88
N LEU A 188 13.66 1.79 -10.67
CA LEU A 188 13.89 3.23 -10.49
C LEU A 188 13.37 3.74 -9.14
N HIS A 189 12.25 3.22 -8.67
CA HIS A 189 11.71 3.49 -7.33
C HIS A 189 12.73 3.11 -6.24
N ALA A 190 13.30 1.90 -6.34
CA ALA A 190 14.35 1.45 -5.43
C ALA A 190 15.60 2.36 -5.49
N VAL A 191 16.04 2.79 -6.67
CA VAL A 191 17.18 3.71 -6.83
C VAL A 191 16.93 5.05 -6.12
N GLY A 192 15.74 5.63 -6.29
CA GLY A 192 15.34 6.86 -5.60
C GLY A 192 15.42 6.74 -4.08
N SER A 193 14.85 5.66 -3.53
CA SER A 193 14.92 5.35 -2.10
C SER A 193 16.37 5.21 -1.60
N LEU A 194 17.20 4.43 -2.31
CA LEU A 194 18.61 4.20 -1.97
C LEU A 194 19.42 5.51 -1.93
N TRP A 195 19.23 6.41 -2.90
CA TRP A 195 19.90 7.72 -2.91
C TRP A 195 19.50 8.57 -1.70
N GLY A 196 18.21 8.58 -1.34
CA GLY A 196 17.72 9.29 -0.15
C GLY A 196 18.33 8.76 1.15
N ILE A 197 18.37 7.44 1.32
CA ILE A 197 18.97 6.78 2.50
C ILE A 197 20.47 7.08 2.57
N ALA A 198 21.18 6.94 1.45
CA ALA A 198 22.61 7.21 1.37
C ALA A 198 22.94 8.67 1.73
N ALA A 199 22.14 9.63 1.28
CA ALA A 199 22.32 11.04 1.61
C ALA A 199 22.26 11.29 3.13
N VAL A 200 21.26 10.71 3.81
CA VAL A 200 21.12 10.82 5.28
C VAL A 200 22.25 10.09 6.01
N ALA A 201 22.71 8.95 5.49
CA ALA A 201 23.88 8.26 6.05
C ALA A 201 25.14 9.13 5.95
N ILE A 202 25.37 9.79 4.80
CA ILE A 202 26.50 10.69 4.57
C ILE A 202 26.45 11.90 5.51
N SER A 203 25.26 12.46 5.77
CA SER A 203 25.13 13.62 6.67
C SER A 203 25.56 13.34 8.11
N ARG A 204 25.49 12.07 8.53
CA ARG A 204 25.90 11.60 9.87
C ARG A 204 27.40 11.26 9.94
N MET A 205 28.14 11.30 8.83
CA MET A 205 29.57 10.97 8.78
C MET A 205 30.44 12.17 9.22
N ASN A 206 31.51 11.88 9.96
CA ASN A 206 32.47 12.87 10.45
C ASN A 206 33.76 12.83 9.63
N GLY A 207 33.72 13.39 8.41
CA GLY A 207 34.89 13.46 7.53
C GLY A 207 35.81 14.68 7.73
N SER A 208 37.03 14.57 7.23
CA SER A 208 37.94 15.72 7.02
C SER A 208 37.35 16.73 6.03
N SER A 209 37.83 17.97 5.98
CA SER A 209 37.30 18.98 5.06
C SER A 209 37.41 18.55 3.59
N SER A 210 38.50 17.89 3.19
CA SER A 210 38.67 17.38 1.83
C SER A 210 37.73 16.23 1.50
N THR A 211 37.46 15.34 2.45
CA THR A 211 36.46 14.26 2.28
C THR A 211 35.05 14.83 2.12
N ARG A 212 34.73 15.90 2.86
CA ARG A 212 33.43 16.59 2.73
C ARG A 212 33.26 17.28 1.39
N ASP A 213 34.33 17.84 0.82
CA ASP A 213 34.27 18.47 -0.50
C ASP A 213 34.07 17.41 -1.61
N ASP A 214 34.78 16.28 -1.55
CA ASP A 214 34.57 15.12 -2.45
C ASP A 214 33.14 14.55 -2.33
N GLN A 215 32.62 14.42 -1.11
CA GLN A 215 31.23 14.02 -0.86
C GLN A 215 30.22 14.97 -1.50
N ARG A 216 30.45 16.28 -1.38
CA ARG A 216 29.57 17.30 -1.95
C ARG A 216 29.57 17.31 -3.46
N GLU A 217 30.70 17.03 -4.11
CA GLU A 217 30.77 16.92 -5.57
C GLU A 217 29.89 15.76 -6.06
N HIS A 218 30.07 14.57 -5.48
CA HIS A 218 29.26 13.40 -5.83
C HIS A 218 27.77 13.54 -5.52
N LEU A 219 27.41 14.20 -4.43
CA LEU A 219 26.00 14.51 -4.13
C LEU A 219 25.39 15.44 -5.20
N ARG A 220 26.15 16.36 -5.80
CA ARG A 220 25.68 17.19 -6.91
C ARG A 220 25.51 16.38 -8.20
N ASP A 221 26.38 15.41 -8.44
CA ASP A 221 26.23 14.50 -9.59
C ASP A 221 24.94 13.66 -9.44
N TRP A 222 24.69 13.10 -8.25
CA TRP A 222 23.45 12.36 -7.98
C TRP A 222 22.22 13.25 -8.14
N LEU A 223 22.29 14.50 -7.66
CA LEU A 223 21.22 15.48 -7.83
C LEU A 223 20.93 15.76 -9.32
N ALA A 224 21.97 15.85 -10.15
CA ALA A 224 21.81 16.03 -11.59
C ALA A 224 21.13 14.82 -12.24
N SER A 225 21.54 13.60 -11.88
CA SER A 225 20.90 12.36 -12.37
C SER A 225 19.43 12.27 -11.94
N ILE A 226 19.12 12.58 -10.68
CA ILE A 226 17.73 12.62 -10.17
C ILE A 226 16.86 13.57 -10.99
N ARG A 227 17.35 14.77 -11.31
CA ARG A 227 16.58 15.75 -12.09
C ARG A 227 16.33 15.30 -13.53
N VAL A 228 17.25 14.54 -14.12
CA VAL A 228 17.03 13.90 -15.43
C VAL A 228 15.92 12.85 -15.33
N MET A 229 15.93 12.01 -14.29
CA MET A 229 14.87 11.01 -14.07
C MET A 229 13.51 11.65 -13.82
N LEU A 230 13.44 12.69 -12.99
CA LEU A 230 12.21 13.43 -12.70
C LEU A 230 11.59 14.04 -13.97
N LYS A 231 12.43 14.53 -14.88
CA LYS A 231 11.95 15.02 -16.19
C LYS A 231 11.32 13.89 -17.00
N GLY A 232 12.02 12.75 -17.13
CA GLY A 232 11.50 11.60 -17.88
C GLY A 232 10.20 11.03 -17.28
N LEU A 233 10.10 10.98 -15.94
CA LEU A 233 8.87 10.55 -15.26
C LEU A 233 7.72 11.54 -15.50
N GLY A 234 8.01 12.85 -15.53
CA GLY A 234 7.03 13.87 -15.89
C GLY A 234 6.50 13.68 -17.32
N ASP A 235 7.38 13.38 -18.27
CA ASP A 235 7.00 13.08 -19.65
C ASP A 235 6.10 11.82 -19.71
N LEU A 236 6.47 10.74 -18.99
CA LEU A 236 5.67 9.51 -18.90
C LEU A 236 4.29 9.73 -18.26
N VAL A 237 4.18 10.56 -17.21
CA VAL A 237 2.88 10.95 -16.62
C VAL A 237 1.99 11.61 -17.68
N CYS A 238 2.54 12.51 -18.51
CA CYS A 238 1.78 13.14 -19.58
C CYS A 238 1.31 12.13 -20.62
N GLU A 239 2.19 11.21 -21.05
CA GLU A 239 1.85 10.17 -22.02
C GLU A 239 0.72 9.25 -21.52
N VAL A 240 0.76 8.78 -20.27
CA VAL A 240 -0.28 7.91 -19.69
C VAL A 240 -1.61 8.65 -19.51
N ARG A 241 -1.55 9.93 -19.12
CA ARG A 241 -2.74 10.77 -18.93
C ARG A 241 -3.45 11.02 -20.26
N ASP A 242 -2.69 11.39 -21.30
CA ASP A 242 -3.25 11.84 -22.58
C ASP A 242 -3.68 10.70 -23.50
N HIS A 243 -3.39 9.45 -23.12
CA HIS A 243 -3.81 8.27 -23.85
C HIS A 243 -5.28 7.90 -23.54
N GLU A 244 -6.11 7.82 -24.58
CA GLU A 244 -7.53 7.45 -24.50
C GLU A 244 -7.71 5.95 -24.79
N ILE A 245 -8.44 5.26 -23.93
CA ILE A 245 -8.85 3.87 -24.14
C ILE A 245 -10.17 3.88 -24.89
N GLN A 246 -10.22 3.26 -26.08
CA GLN A 246 -11.44 3.19 -26.89
C GLN A 246 -12.39 2.12 -26.38
N GLN A 247 -13.66 2.45 -26.23
CA GLN A 247 -14.71 1.47 -25.96
C GLN A 247 -15.27 0.94 -27.29
N LEU A 248 -15.24 -0.38 -27.46
CA LEU A 248 -15.65 -1.04 -28.71
C LEU A 248 -17.15 -1.38 -28.74
N SER A 249 -17.77 -1.67 -27.58
CA SER A 249 -19.23 -1.80 -27.39
C SER A 249 -19.63 -1.79 -25.90
N ALA A 250 -20.93 -1.73 -25.57
CA ALA A 250 -21.45 -1.79 -24.20
C ALA A 250 -21.66 -3.23 -23.67
N ASN A 251 -21.39 -4.26 -24.50
CA ASN A 251 -21.63 -5.64 -24.11
C ASN A 251 -20.73 -6.07 -22.93
N LEU A 252 -21.16 -7.13 -22.23
CA LEU A 252 -20.45 -7.70 -21.07
C LEU A 252 -18.94 -7.92 -21.32
N GLU A 253 -18.60 -8.49 -22.49
CA GLU A 253 -17.22 -8.82 -22.85
C GLU A 253 -16.34 -7.58 -23.06
N SER A 254 -16.89 -6.55 -23.73
CA SER A 254 -16.21 -5.27 -23.95
C SER A 254 -16.07 -4.49 -22.65
N ASN A 255 -17.05 -4.56 -21.75
CA ASN A 255 -16.99 -3.92 -20.44
C ASN A 255 -15.88 -4.53 -19.57
N ILE A 256 -15.72 -5.85 -19.58
CA ILE A 256 -14.64 -6.53 -18.87
C ILE A 256 -13.28 -6.14 -19.46
N GLU A 257 -13.13 -6.14 -20.79
CA GLU A 257 -11.87 -5.74 -21.43
C GLU A 257 -11.52 -4.27 -21.13
N TYR A 258 -12.54 -3.39 -21.20
CA TYR A 258 -12.41 -1.98 -20.88
C TYR A 258 -11.95 -1.77 -19.42
N ASP A 259 -12.54 -2.47 -18.45
CA ASP A 259 -12.09 -2.42 -17.06
C ASP A 259 -10.63 -2.86 -16.92
N ILE A 260 -10.23 -3.99 -17.51
CA ILE A 260 -8.84 -4.47 -17.46
C ILE A 260 -7.85 -3.40 -17.98
N GLN A 261 -8.16 -2.76 -19.11
CA GLN A 261 -7.32 -1.71 -19.68
C GLN A 261 -7.25 -0.47 -18.76
N MET A 262 -8.39 -0.06 -18.21
CA MET A 262 -8.46 1.06 -17.28
C MET A 262 -7.70 0.80 -15.98
N GLN A 263 -7.86 -0.38 -15.37
CA GLN A 263 -7.11 -0.78 -14.17
C GLN A 263 -5.60 -0.77 -14.43
N CYS A 264 -5.14 -1.32 -15.57
CA CYS A 264 -3.72 -1.31 -15.93
C CYS A 264 -3.18 0.13 -16.12
N ARG A 265 -3.98 1.02 -16.72
CA ARG A 265 -3.62 2.45 -16.86
C ARG A 265 -3.53 3.15 -15.49
N PHE A 266 -4.48 2.89 -14.59
CA PHE A 266 -4.49 3.44 -13.25
C PHE A 266 -3.29 2.98 -12.42
N LEU A 267 -2.99 1.68 -12.46
CA LEU A 267 -1.84 1.09 -11.78
C LEU A 267 -0.51 1.64 -12.32
N LEU A 268 -0.41 1.81 -13.65
CA LEU A 268 0.74 2.45 -14.28
C LEU A 268 0.92 3.89 -13.77
N MET A 269 -0.14 4.71 -13.79
CA MET A 269 -0.10 6.09 -13.29
C MET A 269 0.31 6.13 -11.80
N GLN A 270 -0.24 5.24 -10.97
CA GLN A 270 0.10 5.14 -9.56
C GLN A 270 1.59 4.84 -9.35
N ASN A 271 2.15 3.90 -10.10
CA ASN A 271 3.56 3.52 -10.02
C ASN A 271 4.48 4.66 -10.46
N VAL A 272 4.18 5.32 -11.58
CA VAL A 272 4.98 6.47 -12.07
C VAL A 272 4.96 7.62 -11.06
N LEU A 273 3.80 7.94 -10.48
CA LEU A 273 3.66 8.96 -9.45
C LEU A 273 4.41 8.57 -8.17
N SER A 274 4.34 7.30 -7.75
CA SER A 274 5.07 6.79 -6.58
C SER A 274 6.58 6.91 -6.76
N THR A 275 7.11 6.48 -7.90
CA THR A 275 8.54 6.63 -8.25
C THR A 275 8.96 8.10 -8.30
N SER A 276 8.09 8.98 -8.81
CA SER A 276 8.34 10.43 -8.82
C SER A 276 8.42 11.01 -7.40
N VAL A 277 7.58 10.55 -6.47
CA VAL A 277 7.63 10.97 -5.06
C VAL A 277 8.96 10.57 -4.43
N GLU A 278 9.45 9.34 -4.65
CA GLU A 278 10.74 8.89 -4.10
C GLU A 278 11.91 9.75 -4.60
N PHE A 279 11.97 10.05 -5.90
CA PHE A 279 13.02 10.94 -6.43
C PHE A 279 12.90 12.37 -5.92
N LEU A 280 11.69 12.92 -5.78
CA LEU A 280 11.46 14.25 -5.19
C LEU A 280 11.83 14.30 -3.71
N MET A 281 11.69 13.19 -2.99
CA MET A 281 12.18 13.05 -1.61
C MET A 281 13.71 12.95 -1.58
N ALA A 282 14.31 12.13 -2.43
CA ALA A 282 15.77 12.02 -2.54
C ALA A 282 16.43 13.36 -2.89
N GLU A 283 15.86 14.10 -3.84
CA GLU A 283 16.30 15.47 -4.20
C GLU A 283 16.33 16.37 -2.96
N ARG A 284 15.23 16.44 -2.21
CA ARG A 284 15.11 17.27 -0.99
C ARG A 284 16.08 16.87 0.10
N LEU A 285 16.29 15.57 0.30
CA LEU A 285 17.23 15.06 1.29
C LEU A 285 18.67 15.42 0.91
N ILE A 286 19.06 15.23 -0.35
CA ILE A 286 20.40 15.59 -0.84
C ILE A 286 20.63 17.10 -0.74
N GLU A 287 19.66 17.93 -1.13
CA GLU A 287 19.75 19.39 -1.00
C GLU A 287 19.90 19.83 0.47
N ALA A 288 19.16 19.21 1.40
CA ALA A 288 19.28 19.49 2.84
C ALA A 288 20.66 19.12 3.40
N VAL A 289 21.30 18.07 2.88
CA VAL A 289 22.65 17.64 3.28
C VAL A 289 23.73 18.56 2.67
N LEU A 290 23.55 19.01 1.43
CA LEU A 290 24.45 19.98 0.80
C LEU A 290 24.43 21.33 1.55
N GLY A 291 23.27 21.70 2.10
CA GLY A 291 23.03 22.99 2.75
C GLY A 291 23.06 24.16 1.77
N GLU A 292 22.89 23.88 0.47
CA GLU A 292 22.81 24.89 -0.56
C GLU A 292 21.41 25.48 -0.57
N LYS A 293 21.30 26.80 -0.45
CA LYS A 293 20.05 27.49 -0.76
C LYS A 293 19.82 27.32 -2.26
N SER A 294 18.71 26.69 -2.63
CA SER A 294 18.32 26.51 -4.03
C SER A 294 18.43 27.86 -4.76
N ARG A 295 19.30 27.93 -5.79
CA ARG A 295 19.70 29.19 -6.45
C ARG A 295 18.54 29.91 -7.16
N GLU A 296 17.41 29.24 -7.35
CA GLU A 296 16.29 29.71 -8.17
C GLU A 296 15.18 30.43 -7.38
N THR A 297 15.15 30.34 -6.04
CA THR A 297 14.15 31.04 -5.21
C THR A 297 14.81 32.12 -4.35
N GLN A 298 14.77 33.37 -4.84
CA GLN A 298 15.19 34.56 -4.08
C GLN A 298 14.26 34.89 -2.89
N ASP A 299 13.16 34.15 -2.71
CA ASP A 299 12.26 34.28 -1.57
C ASP A 299 12.75 33.44 -0.38
N ASN A 300 13.30 34.11 0.64
CA ASN A 300 13.62 33.53 1.95
C ASN A 300 12.38 32.98 2.71
N GLU A 301 11.17 33.11 2.15
CA GLU A 301 9.89 32.63 2.72
C GLU A 301 9.24 31.52 1.90
N SER A 302 10.01 30.75 1.11
CA SER A 302 9.49 29.57 0.41
C SER A 302 9.41 28.34 1.33
N LEU A 303 8.49 27.42 1.03
CA LEU A 303 8.41 26.13 1.72
C LEU A 303 9.69 25.33 1.59
N ASP A 304 10.30 25.34 0.41
CA ASP A 304 11.52 24.56 0.16
C ASP A 304 12.67 25.06 1.05
N ALA A 305 12.76 26.37 1.30
CA ALA A 305 13.71 26.93 2.26
C ALA A 305 13.40 26.50 3.71
N ALA A 306 12.13 26.53 4.13
CA ALA A 306 11.73 26.08 5.47
C ALA A 306 11.93 24.57 5.67
N LEU A 307 11.68 23.76 4.64
CA LEU A 307 11.90 22.32 4.63
C LEU A 307 13.38 21.98 4.67
N SER A 308 14.18 22.62 3.83
CA SER A 308 15.64 22.44 3.80
C SER A 308 16.22 22.72 5.19
N ALA A 309 15.88 23.86 5.81
CA ALA A 309 16.34 24.20 7.16
C ALA A 309 15.91 23.17 8.22
N MET A 310 14.65 22.70 8.16
CA MET A 310 14.15 21.68 9.08
C MET A 310 14.88 20.34 8.90
N PHE A 311 15.01 19.85 7.67
CA PHE A 311 15.71 18.60 7.38
C PHE A 311 17.20 18.68 7.75
N THR A 312 17.89 19.78 7.45
CA THR A 312 19.27 19.99 7.90
C THR A 312 19.39 19.87 9.42
N ALA A 313 18.50 20.53 10.19
CA ALA A 313 18.52 20.44 11.65
C ALA A 313 18.21 19.03 12.16
N VAL A 314 17.18 18.38 11.57
CA VAL A 314 16.76 17.03 11.96
C VAL A 314 17.86 16.00 11.72
N PHE A 315 18.48 16.00 10.54
CA PHE A 315 19.52 15.01 10.20
C PHE A 315 20.88 15.33 10.83
N ALA A 316 21.12 16.58 11.24
CA ALA A 316 22.24 16.94 12.11
C ALA A 316 22.01 16.60 13.59
N GLN A 317 20.85 16.03 13.95
CA GLN A 317 20.43 15.76 15.34
C GLN A 317 20.37 17.02 16.23
N ASP A 318 20.13 18.19 15.62
CA ASP A 318 20.00 19.46 16.32
C ASP A 318 18.54 19.70 16.76
N SER A 319 18.23 19.26 17.98
CA SER A 319 16.91 19.43 18.60
C SER A 319 16.51 20.90 18.76
N GLU A 320 17.46 21.78 19.08
CA GLU A 320 17.18 23.20 19.28
C GLU A 320 16.93 23.90 17.94
N GLY A 321 17.77 23.65 16.94
CA GLY A 321 17.59 24.14 15.58
C GLY A 321 16.27 23.68 14.95
N ALA A 322 15.90 22.42 15.14
CA ALA A 322 14.63 21.88 14.65
C ALA A 322 13.43 22.59 15.31
N ALA A 323 13.45 22.79 16.64
CA ALA A 323 12.41 23.51 17.35
C ALA A 323 12.29 24.98 16.91
N GLN A 324 13.41 25.65 16.58
CA GLN A 324 13.42 27.03 16.07
C GLN A 324 12.82 27.13 14.66
N CYS A 325 13.09 26.15 13.78
CA CYS A 325 12.59 26.12 12.41
C CYS A 325 11.09 25.74 12.32
N PHE A 326 10.59 25.00 13.31
CA PHE A 326 9.24 24.42 13.31
C PHE A 326 8.09 25.41 13.06
N PRO A 327 8.02 26.58 13.72
CA PRO A 327 6.89 27.51 13.52
C PRO A 327 6.83 28.07 12.10
N ALA A 328 7.96 28.30 11.45
CA ALA A 328 8.00 28.77 10.06
C ALA A 328 7.43 27.70 9.12
N LEU A 329 7.86 26.45 9.29
CA LEU A 329 7.38 25.33 8.49
C LEU A 329 5.87 25.10 8.66
N MET A 330 5.35 25.17 9.88
CA MET A 330 3.91 24.97 10.12
C MET A 330 3.04 26.05 9.46
N ARG A 331 3.54 27.29 9.35
CA ARG A 331 2.82 28.35 8.61
C ARG A 331 2.72 28.03 7.12
N GLU A 332 3.74 27.40 6.55
CA GLU A 332 3.79 27.02 5.14
C GLU A 332 2.95 25.77 4.83
N PHE A 333 2.92 24.78 5.72
CA PHE A 333 2.07 23.61 5.56
C PHE A 333 0.58 23.96 5.56
N ARG A 334 0.12 24.82 6.47
CA ARG A 334 -1.30 25.21 6.56
C ARG A 334 -1.89 25.84 5.31
N LYS A 335 -1.05 26.34 4.40
CA LYS A 335 -1.50 26.99 3.16
C LYS A 335 -1.72 26.00 2.01
N ARG A 336 -1.38 24.71 2.18
CA ARG A 336 -1.34 23.74 1.09
C ARG A 336 -2.34 22.59 1.30
N PRO A 337 -2.92 22.05 0.21
CA PRO A 337 -3.77 20.88 0.29
C PRO A 337 -2.96 19.64 0.64
N LEU A 338 -3.47 18.85 1.59
CA LEU A 338 -2.95 17.52 1.91
C LEU A 338 -3.73 16.40 1.22
N LEU A 339 -4.98 16.67 0.85
CA LEU A 339 -5.87 15.76 0.15
C LEU A 339 -5.69 15.88 -1.37
N TYR A 340 -5.91 14.78 -2.07
CA TYR A 340 -5.98 14.75 -3.53
C TYR A 340 -7.14 13.86 -3.98
N VAL A 341 -7.65 14.12 -5.18
CA VAL A 341 -8.58 13.21 -5.86
C VAL A 341 -7.72 12.19 -6.63
N PRO A 342 -7.98 10.87 -6.52
CA PRO A 342 -7.28 9.84 -7.31
C PRO A 342 -7.40 10.09 -8.81
N PHE A 343 -6.47 9.55 -9.58
CA PHE A 343 -6.54 9.67 -11.05
C PHE A 343 -7.80 8.98 -11.61
N GLU A 344 -8.20 7.87 -10.98
CA GLU A 344 -9.43 7.10 -11.25
C GLU A 344 -10.68 7.99 -11.21
N ASN A 345 -10.73 8.91 -10.25
CA ASN A 345 -11.85 9.83 -10.03
C ASN A 345 -11.64 11.20 -10.71
N GLY A 346 -10.83 11.26 -11.77
CA GLY A 346 -10.57 12.49 -12.55
C GLY A 346 -9.55 13.46 -11.92
N GLY A 347 -8.79 13.01 -10.92
CA GLY A 347 -7.78 13.80 -10.25
C GLY A 347 -6.58 14.16 -11.13
N GLN A 348 -6.11 15.40 -11.03
CA GLN A 348 -4.97 15.87 -11.81
C GLN A 348 -3.63 15.31 -11.27
N PRO A 349 -2.79 14.65 -12.08
CA PRO A 349 -1.53 14.04 -11.62
C PRO A 349 -0.61 15.01 -10.87
N SER A 350 -0.56 16.28 -11.29
CA SER A 350 0.24 17.32 -10.63
C SER A 350 -0.25 17.67 -9.21
N ALA A 351 -1.56 17.58 -8.95
CA ALA A 351 -2.14 17.78 -7.62
C ALA A 351 -1.87 16.58 -6.72
N ILE A 352 -2.02 15.36 -7.27
CA ILE A 352 -1.70 14.09 -6.59
C ILE A 352 -0.23 14.10 -6.16
N LEU A 353 0.70 14.44 -7.06
CA LEU A 353 2.12 14.49 -6.77
C LEU A 353 2.46 15.47 -5.65
N LYS A 354 1.90 16.70 -5.70
CA LYS A 354 2.11 17.72 -4.66
C LYS A 354 1.64 17.24 -3.29
N ALA A 355 0.45 16.64 -3.21
CA ALA A 355 -0.10 16.13 -1.97
C ALA A 355 0.74 14.96 -1.42
N ARG A 356 1.06 13.96 -2.27
CA ARG A 356 1.85 12.78 -1.87
C ARG A 356 3.27 13.15 -1.41
N VAL A 357 3.92 14.13 -2.04
CA VAL A 357 5.22 14.64 -1.58
C VAL A 357 5.10 15.30 -0.20
N LEU A 358 4.08 16.13 0.03
CA LEU A 358 3.85 16.73 1.36
C LEU A 358 3.57 15.65 2.41
N GLN A 359 2.77 14.64 2.10
CA GLN A 359 2.50 13.51 2.97
C GLN A 359 3.80 12.76 3.30
N ALA A 360 4.65 12.47 2.31
CA ALA A 360 5.95 11.83 2.51
C ALA A 360 6.87 12.67 3.43
N VAL A 361 6.94 13.98 3.22
CA VAL A 361 7.68 14.90 4.09
C VAL A 361 7.15 14.85 5.52
N ILE A 362 5.83 14.92 5.72
CA ILE A 362 5.21 14.87 7.06
C ILE A 362 5.47 13.52 7.72
N ARG A 363 5.41 12.40 6.99
CA ARG A 363 5.78 11.07 7.50
C ARG A 363 7.20 11.06 8.06
N VAL A 364 8.18 11.57 7.30
CA VAL A 364 9.57 11.68 7.77
C VAL A 364 9.66 12.51 9.05
N LEU A 365 9.03 13.68 9.10
CA LEU A 365 9.07 14.54 10.28
C LEU A 365 8.41 13.90 11.51
N LEU A 366 7.26 13.24 11.35
CA LEU A 366 6.59 12.53 12.43
C LEU A 366 7.43 11.36 12.94
N SER A 367 8.21 10.71 12.08
CA SER A 367 9.17 9.67 12.50
C SER A 367 10.40 10.21 13.22
N GLN A 368 10.86 11.43 12.90
CA GLN A 368 12.11 12.00 13.44
C GLN A 368 11.92 12.89 14.68
N LEU A 369 10.88 13.72 14.74
CA LEU A 369 10.70 14.70 15.82
C LEU A 369 10.64 14.07 17.22
N PRO A 370 9.93 12.94 17.44
CA PRO A 370 9.96 12.24 18.74
C PRO A 370 11.34 11.75 19.13
N ARG A 371 12.18 11.37 18.15
CA ARG A 371 13.57 10.92 18.40
C ARG A 371 14.45 12.06 18.87
N LEU A 372 14.18 13.29 18.45
CA LEU A 372 14.83 14.49 18.97
C LEU A 372 14.28 14.95 20.33
N GLY A 373 13.27 14.25 20.87
CA GLY A 373 12.60 14.58 22.13
C GLY A 373 11.54 15.68 22.00
N LEU A 374 11.06 15.96 20.79
CA LEU A 374 10.12 17.02 20.44
C LEU A 374 8.67 16.49 20.33
N LEU A 375 8.09 16.03 21.45
CA LEU A 375 6.74 15.43 21.45
C LEU A 375 5.64 16.48 21.27
N GLU A 376 5.85 17.70 21.78
CA GLU A 376 4.89 18.79 21.60
C GLU A 376 4.78 19.20 20.13
N GLU A 377 5.91 19.32 19.44
CA GLU A 377 6.00 19.60 18.01
C GLU A 377 5.43 18.46 17.18
N THR A 378 5.65 17.20 17.57
CA THR A 378 5.06 16.04 16.91
C THR A 378 3.53 16.10 16.97
N PHE A 379 2.96 16.30 18.16
CA PHE A 379 1.52 16.46 18.31
C PHE A 379 0.99 17.68 17.54
N ALA A 380 1.72 18.79 17.54
CA ALA A 380 1.39 19.98 16.76
C ALA A 380 1.37 19.75 15.26
N LEU A 381 2.25 18.87 14.75
CA LEU A 381 2.30 18.47 13.35
C LEU A 381 1.10 17.61 12.98
N VAL A 382 0.73 16.63 13.81
CA VAL A 382 -0.51 15.84 13.63
C VAL A 382 -1.73 16.75 13.60
N GLN A 383 -1.86 17.70 14.53
CA GLN A 383 -2.95 18.69 14.50
C GLN A 383 -2.94 19.56 13.23
N THR A 384 -1.75 19.90 12.74
CA THR A 384 -1.62 20.70 11.52
C THR A 384 -2.02 19.91 10.28
N ALA A 385 -1.69 18.61 10.22
CA ALA A 385 -2.16 17.72 9.16
C ALA A 385 -3.70 17.64 9.13
N LEU A 386 -4.35 17.47 10.28
CA LEU A 386 -5.82 17.48 10.36
C LEU A 386 -6.41 18.82 9.89
N LEU A 387 -5.79 19.93 10.27
CA LEU A 387 -6.22 21.25 9.83
C LEU A 387 -6.12 21.40 8.32
N MET A 388 -5.01 20.94 7.71
CA MET A 388 -4.79 21.01 6.26
C MET A 388 -5.91 20.29 5.49
N GLU A 389 -6.30 19.09 5.93
CA GLU A 389 -7.39 18.33 5.29
C GLU A 389 -8.73 19.05 5.35
N ARG A 390 -9.02 19.73 6.46
CA ARG A 390 -10.27 20.48 6.64
C ARG A 390 -10.30 21.80 5.88
N THR A 391 -9.17 22.50 5.79
CA THR A 391 -9.13 23.84 5.19
C THR A 391 -9.04 23.84 3.67
N ALA A 392 -8.48 22.78 3.07
CA ALA A 392 -8.15 22.73 1.65
C ALA A 392 -8.61 21.42 1.01
N ARG A 393 -9.87 21.04 1.23
CA ARG A 393 -10.49 19.85 0.62
C ARG A 393 -10.82 20.13 -0.86
N PRO A 394 -10.31 19.31 -1.81
CA PRO A 394 -10.69 19.43 -3.21
C PRO A 394 -12.15 18.99 -3.43
N LEU A 395 -12.73 19.42 -4.55
CA LEU A 395 -14.06 18.94 -4.99
C LEU A 395 -13.92 17.50 -5.51
N GLY A 396 -14.82 16.62 -5.10
CA GLY A 396 -14.82 15.19 -5.47
C GLY A 396 -14.39 14.24 -4.34
N GLN A 397 -14.35 12.95 -4.65
CA GLN A 397 -13.91 11.90 -3.74
C GLN A 397 -12.39 12.01 -3.49
N ALA A 398 -12.03 12.60 -2.34
CA ALA A 398 -10.65 12.90 -1.98
C ALA A 398 -10.09 11.85 -1.00
N VAL A 399 -8.84 11.44 -1.24
CA VAL A 399 -8.13 10.48 -0.37
C VAL A 399 -7.43 11.21 0.77
N THR A 400 -7.70 10.76 2.00
CA THR A 400 -6.98 11.15 3.21
C THR A 400 -5.86 10.17 3.51
N GLU A 401 -4.74 10.68 4.01
CA GLU A 401 -3.63 9.89 4.55
C GLU A 401 -3.45 10.16 6.04
N PHE A 402 -4.42 10.84 6.66
CA PHE A 402 -4.34 11.23 8.05
C PHE A 402 -4.23 10.03 8.99
N ASP A 403 -4.90 8.92 8.70
CA ASP A 403 -4.74 7.69 9.49
C ASP A 403 -3.27 7.27 9.58
N ARG A 404 -2.60 7.13 8.44
CA ARG A 404 -1.17 6.77 8.40
C ARG A 404 -0.29 7.79 9.13
N LEU A 405 -0.53 9.09 8.93
CA LEU A 405 0.21 10.14 9.63
C LEU A 405 -0.02 10.08 11.15
N PHE A 406 -1.26 9.90 11.58
CA PHE A 406 -1.66 9.77 12.97
C PHE A 406 -1.00 8.56 13.62
N ARG A 407 -1.06 7.38 12.97
CA ARG A 407 -0.42 6.15 13.44
C ARG A 407 1.08 6.33 13.65
N ILE A 408 1.78 6.95 12.69
CA ILE A 408 3.22 7.24 12.81
C ILE A 408 3.47 8.18 14.00
N GLY A 409 2.76 9.31 14.08
CA GLY A 409 2.98 10.28 15.15
C GLY A 409 2.70 9.72 16.56
N LEU A 410 1.63 8.93 16.70
CA LEU A 410 1.26 8.31 17.98
C LEU A 410 2.26 7.20 18.38
N SER A 411 2.52 6.24 17.49
CA SER A 411 3.41 5.11 17.78
C SER A 411 4.83 5.58 18.13
N THR A 412 5.39 6.52 17.38
CA THR A 412 6.73 7.06 17.63
C THR A 412 6.79 7.90 18.91
N SER A 413 5.71 8.62 19.26
CA SER A 413 5.60 9.30 20.55
C SER A 413 5.58 8.33 21.73
N ILE A 414 4.84 7.21 21.61
CA ILE A 414 4.80 6.15 22.63
C ILE A 414 6.18 5.48 22.75
N GLN A 415 6.83 5.15 21.62
CA GLN A 415 8.19 4.59 21.61
C GLN A 415 9.18 5.52 22.32
N ALA A 416 9.12 6.83 22.10
CA ALA A 416 9.97 7.80 22.78
C ALA A 416 9.76 7.77 24.32
N ILE A 417 8.52 7.61 24.78
CA ILE A 417 8.19 7.46 26.21
C ILE A 417 8.79 6.17 26.78
N LEU A 418 8.62 5.05 26.09
CA LEU A 418 9.14 3.73 26.52
C LEU A 418 10.67 3.71 26.57
N GLN A 419 11.33 4.25 25.55
CA GLN A 419 12.79 4.34 25.51
C GLN A 419 13.34 5.24 26.63
N SER A 420 12.60 6.29 26.99
CA SER A 420 12.96 7.16 28.11
C SER A 420 12.71 6.51 29.47
N SER A 421 11.67 5.67 29.61
CA SER A 421 11.34 5.03 30.89
C SER A 421 12.38 4.02 31.35
N GLN A 422 13.15 3.42 30.43
CA GLN A 422 14.28 2.54 30.75
C GLN A 422 15.35 3.21 31.65
N ARG A 423 15.45 4.55 31.66
CA ARG A 423 16.40 5.30 32.52
C ARG A 423 15.81 5.72 33.87
N TRP A 424 14.53 5.49 34.13
CA TRP A 424 13.87 5.98 35.34
C TRP A 424 14.12 5.02 36.52
N LYS A 425 14.59 5.55 37.65
CA LYS A 425 14.79 4.78 38.88
C LYS A 425 13.47 4.65 39.64
N SER A 426 12.85 3.47 39.64
CA SER A 426 11.63 3.15 40.40
C SER A 426 11.50 1.62 40.54
N GLU A 427 10.72 1.15 41.52
CA GLU A 427 10.24 -0.24 41.56
C GLU A 427 9.39 -0.54 40.32
N ASP A 428 9.52 -1.74 39.76
CA ASP A 428 8.95 -2.13 38.46
C ASP A 428 7.43 -1.91 38.40
N ALA A 429 6.67 -2.39 39.38
CA ALA A 429 5.22 -2.22 39.41
C ALA A 429 4.74 -0.77 39.58
N ALA A 430 5.53 0.09 40.23
CA ALA A 430 5.23 1.51 40.36
C ALA A 430 5.63 2.29 39.09
N LEU A 431 6.70 1.84 38.43
CA LEU A 431 7.17 2.35 37.15
C LEU A 431 6.13 2.10 36.06
N THR A 432 5.67 0.85 35.89
CA THR A 432 4.65 0.45 34.91
C THR A 432 3.38 1.30 35.03
N ARG A 433 2.82 1.41 36.24
CA ARG A 433 1.66 2.29 36.50
C ARG A 433 1.96 3.78 36.26
N GLY A 434 3.20 4.21 36.45
CA GLY A 434 3.65 5.57 36.15
C GLY A 434 3.78 5.86 34.66
N VAL A 435 4.23 4.87 33.87
CA VAL A 435 4.33 4.94 32.41
C VAL A 435 2.93 4.90 31.80
N PHE A 436 2.09 3.96 32.22
CA PHE A 436 0.71 3.83 31.74
C PHE A 436 -0.07 5.13 31.90
N ARG A 437 -0.03 5.77 33.08
CA ARG A 437 -0.70 7.07 33.30
C ARG A 437 -0.23 8.18 32.35
N ARG A 438 1.02 8.13 31.87
CA ARG A 438 1.55 9.11 30.92
C ARG A 438 1.14 8.79 29.49
N ILE A 439 1.11 7.51 29.13
CA ILE A 439 0.52 7.05 27.88
C ILE A 439 -0.96 7.42 27.83
N GLN A 440 -1.74 7.16 28.87
CA GLN A 440 -3.15 7.55 28.95
C GLN A 440 -3.36 9.06 28.73
N ARG A 441 -2.54 9.92 29.35
CA ARG A 441 -2.59 11.38 29.11
C ARG A 441 -2.27 11.77 27.67
N LEU A 442 -1.39 11.01 27.00
CA LEU A 442 -1.10 11.18 25.58
C LEU A 442 -2.30 10.72 24.74
N MET A 443 -2.89 9.58 25.08
CA MET A 443 -4.09 9.01 24.44
C MET A 443 -5.28 9.95 24.53
N ASP A 444 -5.52 10.59 25.68
CA ASP A 444 -6.59 11.58 25.82
C ASP A 444 -6.47 12.72 24.77
N ALA A 445 -5.24 13.18 24.53
CA ALA A 445 -4.96 14.26 23.58
C ALA A 445 -5.04 13.79 22.12
N TYR A 446 -4.43 12.64 21.79
CA TYR A 446 -4.47 12.08 20.44
C TYR A 446 -5.89 11.59 20.06
N GLY A 447 -6.59 10.90 20.97
CA GLY A 447 -7.96 10.44 20.77
C GLY A 447 -8.95 11.58 20.58
N GLN A 448 -8.66 12.77 21.08
CA GLN A 448 -9.44 13.97 20.74
C GLN A 448 -9.25 14.40 19.28
N VAL A 449 -8.01 14.39 18.78
CA VAL A 449 -7.72 14.70 17.37
C VAL A 449 -8.33 13.63 16.46
N TRP A 450 -8.22 12.36 16.85
CA TRP A 450 -8.81 11.24 16.12
C TRP A 450 -10.33 11.38 15.98
N ARG A 451 -11.05 11.64 17.08
CA ARG A 451 -12.51 11.84 17.04
C ARG A 451 -12.95 13.00 16.15
N GLN A 452 -12.13 14.05 16.06
CA GLN A 452 -12.39 15.14 15.12
C GLN A 452 -12.24 14.68 13.68
N HIS A 453 -11.25 13.85 13.37
CA HIS A 453 -11.08 13.29 12.03
C HIS A 453 -12.18 12.29 11.69
N SER A 454 -12.40 11.29 12.56
CA SER A 454 -13.32 10.18 12.32
C SER A 454 -14.76 10.65 12.06
N SER A 455 -15.23 11.68 12.76
CA SER A 455 -16.59 12.21 12.56
C SER A 455 -16.79 13.02 11.27
N SER A 456 -15.71 13.40 10.59
CA SER A 456 -15.78 14.26 9.39
C SER A 456 -15.66 13.50 8.07
N MET A 457 -15.39 12.19 8.13
CA MET A 457 -15.13 11.34 6.98
C MET A 457 -16.16 10.23 6.90
N ARG A 458 -16.64 9.96 5.68
CA ARG A 458 -17.41 8.76 5.32
C ARG A 458 -16.42 7.62 5.09
N LEU A 459 -16.63 6.47 5.75
CA LEU A 459 -15.73 5.31 5.62
C LEU A 459 -16.09 4.43 4.44
N SER A 460 -17.39 4.25 4.22
CA SER A 460 -17.95 3.32 3.26
C SER A 460 -19.16 3.93 2.57
N ILE A 461 -19.46 3.49 1.36
CA ILE A 461 -20.72 3.84 0.72
C ILE A 461 -21.93 3.31 1.52
N ASN A 462 -21.76 2.22 2.24
CA ASN A 462 -22.82 1.57 3.02
C ASN A 462 -23.39 2.46 4.14
N GLU A 463 -22.69 3.52 4.54
CA GLU A 463 -23.17 4.44 5.57
C GLU A 463 -24.42 5.23 5.17
N ASP A 464 -24.69 5.38 3.87
CA ASP A 464 -25.96 5.99 3.43
C ASP A 464 -27.17 5.08 3.78
N LEU A 465 -26.96 3.77 3.89
CA LEU A 465 -27.98 2.83 4.36
C LEU A 465 -28.28 2.96 5.86
N HIS A 466 -27.52 3.78 6.61
CA HIS A 466 -27.85 4.03 8.02
C HIS A 466 -29.11 4.89 8.17
N ASP A 467 -29.48 5.64 7.13
CA ASP A 467 -30.79 6.28 7.03
C ASP A 467 -31.85 5.24 6.66
N GLU A 468 -32.77 4.96 7.59
CA GLU A 468 -33.82 3.95 7.40
C GLU A 468 -34.72 4.26 6.21
N ASP A 469 -35.00 5.53 5.92
CA ASP A 469 -35.89 5.90 4.81
C ASP A 469 -35.24 5.59 3.46
N TYR A 470 -33.94 5.88 3.34
CA TYR A 470 -33.16 5.56 2.14
C TYR A 470 -32.94 4.05 2.01
N ALA A 471 -32.62 3.35 3.10
CA ALA A 471 -32.45 1.90 3.10
C ALA A 471 -33.73 1.17 2.65
N ASN A 472 -34.90 1.64 3.09
CA ASN A 472 -36.18 1.08 2.63
C ASN A 472 -36.42 1.36 1.13
N THR A 473 -36.07 2.56 0.65
CA THR A 473 -36.19 2.91 -0.78
C THR A 473 -35.32 1.98 -1.65
N VAL A 474 -34.06 1.78 -1.27
CA VAL A 474 -33.14 0.86 -1.97
C VAL A 474 -33.65 -0.57 -1.92
N ARG A 475 -34.17 -1.03 -0.77
CA ARG A 475 -34.75 -2.37 -0.61
C ARG A 475 -35.97 -2.58 -1.51
N GLU A 476 -36.86 -1.60 -1.60
CA GLU A 476 -38.03 -1.62 -2.49
C GLU A 476 -37.59 -1.68 -3.96
N PHE A 477 -36.65 -0.83 -4.36
CA PHE A 477 -36.09 -0.84 -5.71
C PHE A 477 -35.49 -2.20 -6.10
N ILE A 478 -34.64 -2.79 -5.25
CA ILE A 478 -34.08 -4.12 -5.49
C ILE A 478 -35.18 -5.17 -5.56
N SER A 479 -36.13 -5.15 -4.63
CA SER A 479 -37.21 -6.15 -4.59
C SER A 479 -38.09 -6.10 -5.84
N GLU A 480 -38.31 -4.90 -6.39
CA GLU A 480 -39.19 -4.67 -7.52
C GLU A 480 -38.54 -4.81 -8.89
N TYR A 481 -37.27 -4.45 -9.03
CA TYR A 481 -36.56 -4.37 -10.33
C TYR A 481 -35.28 -5.20 -10.39
N GLY A 482 -34.83 -5.77 -9.27
CA GLY A 482 -33.52 -6.42 -9.18
C GLY A 482 -33.37 -7.71 -9.98
N GLU A 483 -34.46 -8.36 -10.41
CA GLU A 483 -34.41 -9.56 -11.25
C GLU A 483 -33.76 -9.28 -12.62
N ASP A 484 -34.04 -8.11 -13.21
CA ASP A 484 -33.52 -7.72 -14.51
C ASP A 484 -32.12 -7.08 -14.42
N LEU A 485 -31.76 -6.46 -13.29
CA LEU A 485 -30.54 -5.67 -13.13
C LEU A 485 -29.39 -6.41 -12.43
N PHE A 486 -29.71 -7.19 -11.39
CA PHE A 486 -28.73 -7.63 -10.39
C PHE A 486 -28.51 -9.15 -10.41
N HIS A 487 -28.69 -9.78 -11.57
CA HIS A 487 -28.36 -11.20 -11.71
C HIS A 487 -26.83 -11.42 -11.75
N THR A 488 -26.37 -12.59 -11.29
CA THR A 488 -24.94 -12.89 -11.04
C THR A 488 -24.03 -12.59 -12.24
N ARG A 489 -24.51 -12.80 -13.48
CA ARG A 489 -23.77 -12.50 -14.71
C ARG A 489 -23.47 -11.00 -14.91
N MET A 490 -24.35 -10.09 -14.49
CA MET A 490 -24.09 -8.64 -14.56
C MET A 490 -23.20 -8.16 -13.42
N LEU A 491 -23.27 -8.82 -12.27
CA LEU A 491 -22.49 -8.50 -11.08
C LEU A 491 -21.08 -9.12 -11.12
N THR A 492 -20.51 -9.35 -12.30
CA THR A 492 -19.06 -9.60 -12.38
C THR A 492 -18.31 -8.30 -12.09
N LEU A 493 -17.18 -8.39 -11.38
CA LEU A 493 -16.46 -7.19 -10.92
C LEU A 493 -16.12 -6.22 -12.06
N GLY A 494 -15.62 -6.74 -13.18
CA GLY A 494 -15.24 -5.92 -14.34
C GLY A 494 -16.45 -5.23 -14.98
N ASN A 495 -17.58 -5.93 -15.10
CA ASN A 495 -18.81 -5.33 -15.65
C ASN A 495 -19.40 -4.28 -14.70
N ALA A 496 -19.48 -4.58 -13.41
CA ALA A 496 -20.01 -3.64 -12.42
C ALA A 496 -19.16 -2.35 -12.36
N ARG A 497 -17.83 -2.45 -12.40
CA ARG A 497 -16.93 -1.29 -12.48
C ARG A 497 -17.09 -0.49 -13.77
N ALA A 498 -17.24 -1.17 -14.90
CA ALA A 498 -17.48 -0.52 -16.18
C ALA A 498 -18.82 0.25 -16.17
N ILE A 499 -19.87 -0.34 -15.59
CA ILE A 499 -21.17 0.33 -15.41
C ILE A 499 -21.02 1.58 -14.54
N ILE A 500 -20.36 1.49 -13.39
CA ILE A 500 -20.13 2.67 -12.51
C ILE A 500 -19.32 3.76 -13.23
N HIS A 501 -18.28 3.37 -13.98
CA HIS A 501 -17.44 4.34 -14.69
C HIS A 501 -18.21 5.07 -15.80
N ASN A 502 -19.06 4.37 -16.53
CA ASN A 502 -19.79 4.90 -17.68
C ASN A 502 -21.13 5.53 -17.29
N GLY A 503 -21.66 5.18 -16.13
CA GLY A 503 -22.98 5.52 -15.62
C GLY A 503 -24.02 4.44 -15.94
N ALA A 504 -24.96 4.22 -15.03
CA ALA A 504 -26.02 3.21 -15.22
C ALA A 504 -27.05 3.62 -16.29
N ASP A 505 -27.04 4.87 -16.77
CA ASP A 505 -27.88 5.31 -17.88
C ASP A 505 -27.59 4.51 -19.16
N LEU A 506 -26.31 4.22 -19.45
CA LEU A 506 -25.91 3.40 -20.60
C LEU A 506 -26.32 1.93 -20.46
N LEU A 507 -26.42 1.44 -19.23
CA LEU A 507 -26.99 0.11 -18.96
C LEU A 507 -28.47 0.08 -19.33
N LEU A 508 -29.23 1.13 -18.98
CA LEU A 508 -30.65 1.22 -19.35
C LEU A 508 -30.85 1.28 -20.87
N ASP A 509 -30.01 2.04 -21.59
CA ASP A 509 -30.01 2.08 -23.05
C ASP A 509 -29.72 0.68 -23.64
N GLU A 510 -28.75 -0.05 -23.10
CA GLU A 510 -28.44 -1.41 -23.56
C GLU A 510 -29.60 -2.39 -23.32
N LEU A 511 -30.26 -2.29 -22.16
CA LEU A 511 -31.44 -3.10 -21.85
C LEU A 511 -32.58 -2.80 -22.82
N GLU A 512 -32.77 -1.53 -23.21
CA GLU A 512 -33.78 -1.10 -24.19
C GLU A 512 -33.47 -1.63 -25.60
N GLU A 513 -32.20 -1.60 -26.02
CA GLU A 513 -31.81 -2.02 -27.36
C GLU A 513 -31.70 -3.55 -27.53
N SER A 514 -31.22 -4.27 -26.52
CA SER A 514 -30.82 -5.68 -26.64
C SER A 514 -31.78 -6.67 -25.97
N VAL A 515 -32.33 -6.32 -24.80
CA VAL A 515 -33.12 -7.25 -23.96
C VAL A 515 -34.62 -7.01 -24.14
N ALA A 516 -35.07 -5.75 -24.10
CA ALA A 516 -36.47 -5.37 -24.24
C ALA A 516 -37.17 -5.94 -25.50
N PRO A 517 -36.51 -6.07 -26.66
CA PRO A 517 -37.12 -6.70 -27.84
C PRO A 517 -37.40 -8.20 -27.68
N ILE A 518 -36.75 -8.86 -26.73
CA ILE A 518 -36.78 -10.33 -26.51
C ILE A 518 -37.61 -10.67 -25.26
N HIS A 519 -37.50 -9.88 -24.20
CA HIS A 519 -38.21 -10.04 -22.93
C HIS A 519 -38.63 -8.67 -22.37
N PRO A 520 -39.88 -8.48 -21.89
CA PRO A 520 -40.25 -7.24 -21.21
C PRO A 520 -39.41 -7.03 -19.95
N VAL A 521 -38.80 -5.86 -19.81
CA VAL A 521 -38.01 -5.45 -18.64
C VAL A 521 -38.89 -4.53 -17.81
N LYS A 522 -39.22 -4.93 -16.58
CA LYS A 522 -40.24 -4.22 -15.78
C LYS A 522 -39.84 -2.77 -15.51
N LEU A 523 -38.55 -2.53 -15.25
CA LEU A 523 -38.04 -1.19 -14.97
C LEU A 523 -38.28 -0.24 -16.15
N LEU A 524 -38.02 -0.68 -17.38
CA LEU A 524 -38.22 0.14 -18.58
C LEU A 524 -39.70 0.45 -18.80
N ASP A 525 -40.56 -0.56 -18.62
CA ASP A 525 -42.02 -0.38 -18.71
C ASP A 525 -42.51 0.66 -17.68
N ASP A 526 -42.03 0.59 -16.44
CA ASP A 526 -42.45 1.49 -15.35
C ASP A 526 -41.87 2.92 -15.52
N ILE A 527 -40.69 3.06 -16.13
CA ILE A 527 -40.14 4.35 -16.58
C ILE A 527 -41.02 4.96 -17.68
N GLU A 528 -41.41 4.17 -18.70
CA GLU A 528 -42.30 4.63 -19.77
C GLU A 528 -43.68 5.05 -19.23
N MET A 529 -44.19 4.35 -18.21
CA MET A 529 -45.45 4.66 -17.53
C MET A 529 -45.33 5.85 -16.55
N GLY A 530 -44.12 6.32 -16.24
CA GLY A 530 -43.84 7.42 -15.32
C GLY A 530 -44.10 7.05 -13.85
N LEU A 531 -43.96 5.78 -13.49
CA LEU A 531 -44.06 5.30 -12.11
C LEU A 531 -42.77 5.54 -11.32
N ILE A 532 -41.62 5.49 -11.99
CA ILE A 532 -40.31 5.87 -11.49
C ILE A 532 -39.65 6.82 -12.48
N ASP A 533 -38.92 7.82 -11.98
CA ASP A 533 -38.15 8.71 -12.84
C ASP A 533 -36.87 8.02 -13.31
N ARG A 534 -36.43 8.29 -14.55
CA ARG A 534 -35.21 7.64 -15.08
C ARG A 534 -33.97 8.05 -14.31
N ASP A 535 -33.85 9.32 -13.90
CA ASP A 535 -32.70 9.80 -13.14
C ASP A 535 -32.67 9.10 -11.75
N GLU A 536 -33.83 8.94 -11.11
CA GLU A 536 -33.97 8.21 -9.84
C GLU A 536 -33.59 6.71 -9.99
N ALA A 537 -34.01 6.06 -11.07
CA ALA A 537 -33.64 4.67 -11.35
C ALA A 537 -32.14 4.49 -11.58
N VAL A 538 -31.50 5.44 -12.29
CA VAL A 538 -30.05 5.46 -12.52
C VAL A 538 -29.30 5.64 -11.20
N ASP A 539 -29.67 6.63 -10.39
CA ASP A 539 -29.02 6.90 -9.10
C ASP A 539 -29.10 5.68 -8.16
N LEU A 540 -30.26 5.01 -8.08
CA LEU A 540 -30.44 3.81 -7.26
C LEU A 540 -29.67 2.60 -7.80
N ALA A 541 -29.64 2.42 -9.13
CA ALA A 541 -28.87 1.34 -9.74
C ALA A 541 -27.36 1.53 -9.53
N GLU A 542 -26.83 2.73 -9.77
CA GLU A 542 -25.43 3.09 -9.50
C GLU A 542 -25.07 2.82 -8.05
N PHE A 543 -25.89 3.29 -7.11
CA PHE A 543 -25.66 3.05 -5.69
C PHE A 543 -25.54 1.55 -5.35
N VAL A 544 -26.43 0.71 -5.89
CA VAL A 544 -26.37 -0.75 -5.63
C VAL A 544 -25.12 -1.37 -6.24
N TYR A 545 -24.73 -0.99 -7.47
CA TYR A 545 -23.47 -1.46 -8.07
C TYR A 545 -22.25 -0.99 -7.26
N GLU A 546 -22.23 0.25 -6.79
CA GLU A 546 -21.15 0.78 -5.94
C GLU A 546 -21.04 -0.02 -4.63
N VAL A 547 -22.16 -0.32 -3.95
CA VAL A 547 -22.17 -1.18 -2.75
C VAL A 547 -21.59 -2.56 -3.05
N VAL A 548 -21.98 -3.20 -4.17
CA VAL A 548 -21.47 -4.52 -4.54
C VAL A 548 -19.99 -4.49 -4.90
N VAL A 549 -19.54 -3.46 -5.63
CA VAL A 549 -18.12 -3.32 -6.01
C VAL A 549 -17.24 -3.05 -4.80
N GLU A 550 -17.69 -2.23 -3.84
CA GLU A 550 -16.97 -1.97 -2.59
C GLU A 550 -16.88 -3.22 -1.71
N ASN A 551 -17.92 -4.07 -1.71
CA ASN A 551 -18.02 -5.25 -0.86
C ASN A 551 -17.98 -6.57 -1.66
N PHE A 552 -17.17 -6.62 -2.72
CA PHE A 552 -17.20 -7.72 -3.68
C PHE A 552 -16.85 -9.08 -3.06
N ASP A 553 -15.93 -9.11 -2.10
CA ASP A 553 -15.56 -10.35 -1.40
C ASP A 553 -16.75 -10.91 -0.59
N ARG A 554 -17.54 -10.03 0.03
CA ARG A 554 -18.79 -10.40 0.72
C ARG A 554 -19.85 -10.87 -0.26
N PHE A 555 -19.91 -10.26 -1.44
CA PHE A 555 -20.80 -10.73 -2.52
C PHE A 555 -20.41 -12.13 -3.02
N LEU A 556 -19.12 -12.42 -3.21
CA LEU A 556 -18.65 -13.75 -3.58
C LEU A 556 -18.98 -14.80 -2.50
N GLU A 557 -18.79 -14.45 -1.23
CA GLU A 557 -19.19 -15.31 -0.11
C GLU A 557 -20.71 -15.55 -0.10
N TYR A 558 -21.51 -14.50 -0.29
CA TYR A 558 -22.97 -14.61 -0.40
C TYR A 558 -23.40 -15.53 -1.57
N ASN A 559 -22.75 -15.39 -2.74
CA ASN A 559 -23.02 -16.24 -3.90
C ASN A 559 -22.72 -17.72 -3.66
N THR A 560 -21.69 -18.01 -2.87
CA THR A 560 -21.27 -19.39 -2.60
C THR A 560 -22.02 -20.04 -1.44
N THR A 561 -22.57 -19.23 -0.51
CA THR A 561 -23.20 -19.72 0.73
C THR A 561 -24.72 -19.86 0.63
N THR A 562 -25.39 -19.11 -0.25
CA THR A 562 -26.86 -19.14 -0.35
C THR A 562 -27.39 -19.13 -1.78
N THR A 563 -28.49 -19.85 -2.00
CA THR A 563 -29.29 -19.83 -3.23
C THR A 563 -30.06 -18.53 -3.45
N HIS A 564 -30.10 -17.63 -2.46
CA HIS A 564 -30.71 -16.31 -2.64
C HIS A 564 -29.96 -15.46 -3.67
N SER A 565 -28.67 -15.71 -3.85
CA SER A 565 -27.82 -15.05 -4.85
C SER A 565 -28.22 -15.28 -6.30
N ASP A 566 -28.93 -16.38 -6.60
CA ASP A 566 -29.46 -16.64 -7.93
C ASP A 566 -30.56 -15.64 -8.33
N TYR A 567 -31.14 -14.94 -7.35
CA TYR A 567 -32.24 -14.00 -7.55
C TYR A 567 -31.79 -12.57 -7.25
N GLY A 568 -31.63 -11.75 -8.29
CA GLY A 568 -31.20 -10.36 -8.13
C GLY A 568 -32.13 -9.51 -7.27
N ASN A 569 -33.43 -9.84 -7.21
CA ASN A 569 -34.40 -9.19 -6.33
C ASN A 569 -34.25 -9.54 -4.83
N ARG A 570 -33.34 -10.46 -4.47
CA ARG A 570 -32.96 -10.79 -3.08
C ARG A 570 -31.64 -10.20 -2.66
N LEU A 571 -30.98 -9.40 -3.51
CA LEU A 571 -29.69 -8.78 -3.21
C LEU A 571 -29.74 -7.88 -1.95
N TYR A 572 -30.92 -7.34 -1.61
CA TYR A 572 -31.11 -6.52 -0.40
C TYR A 572 -30.74 -7.28 0.88
N CYS A 573 -30.80 -8.63 0.89
CA CYS A 573 -30.36 -9.43 2.03
C CYS A 573 -28.86 -9.22 2.29
N LEU A 574 -28.03 -9.18 1.24
CA LEU A 574 -26.60 -8.86 1.37
C LEU A 574 -26.40 -7.42 1.88
N LEU A 575 -27.20 -6.48 1.37
CA LEU A 575 -27.12 -5.06 1.78
C LEU A 575 -27.36 -4.88 3.29
N ASP A 576 -28.27 -5.64 3.89
CA ASP A 576 -28.50 -5.59 5.34
C ASP A 576 -27.28 -6.10 6.14
N PHE A 577 -26.57 -7.13 5.64
CA PHE A 577 -25.34 -7.61 6.28
C PHE A 577 -24.20 -6.58 6.20
N VAL A 578 -23.94 -6.00 5.02
CA VAL A 578 -22.89 -5.00 4.86
C VAL A 578 -23.25 -3.66 5.53
N ARG A 579 -24.54 -3.37 5.71
CA ARG A 579 -25.03 -2.27 6.55
C ARG A 579 -24.62 -2.48 8.01
N LEU A 580 -24.83 -3.67 8.58
CA LEU A 580 -24.39 -4.00 9.94
C LEU A 580 -22.86 -3.96 10.07
N GLU A 581 -22.14 -4.52 9.11
CA GLU A 581 -20.67 -4.50 9.05
C GLU A 581 -20.14 -3.05 9.06
N SER A 582 -20.71 -2.15 8.26
CA SER A 582 -20.28 -0.74 8.23
C SER A 582 -20.50 0.00 9.56
N LEU A 583 -21.55 -0.36 10.33
CA LEU A 583 -21.76 0.19 11.68
C LEU A 583 -20.68 -0.33 12.66
N TYR A 584 -20.34 -1.61 12.56
CA TYR A 584 -19.28 -2.22 13.35
C TYR A 584 -17.91 -1.64 12.99
N ASP A 585 -17.58 -1.48 11.71
CA ASP A 585 -16.33 -0.87 11.25
C ASP A 585 -16.20 0.57 11.74
N ARG A 586 -17.30 1.33 11.75
CA ARG A 586 -17.30 2.67 12.32
C ARG A 586 -17.02 2.66 13.83
N PHE A 587 -17.54 1.68 14.55
CA PHE A 587 -17.24 1.47 15.96
C PHE A 587 -15.76 1.10 16.17
N ASP A 588 -15.23 0.14 15.40
CA ASP A 588 -13.83 -0.27 15.44
C ASP A 588 -12.88 0.89 15.10
N TRP A 589 -13.22 1.67 14.07
CA TRP A 589 -12.47 2.84 13.63
C TRP A 589 -12.25 3.87 14.75
N ASN A 590 -13.22 4.03 15.66
CA ASN A 590 -13.07 4.93 16.81
C ASN A 590 -12.07 4.42 17.86
N THR A 591 -11.74 3.13 17.85
CA THR A 591 -10.79 2.50 18.79
C THR A 591 -9.34 2.45 18.28
N ILE A 592 -9.10 2.78 17.00
CA ILE A 592 -7.77 2.80 16.36
C ILE A 592 -6.66 3.41 17.22
N PRO A 593 -6.82 4.56 17.90
CA PRO A 593 -5.76 5.12 18.74
C PRO A 593 -5.24 4.13 19.79
N TRP A 594 -6.15 3.39 20.44
CA TRP A 594 -5.77 2.41 21.44
C TRP A 594 -5.18 1.14 20.83
N GLN A 595 -5.68 0.70 19.68
CA GLN A 595 -5.07 -0.42 18.95
C GLN A 595 -3.63 -0.12 18.53
N VAL A 596 -3.35 1.10 18.05
CA VAL A 596 -1.99 1.58 17.72
C VAL A 596 -1.10 1.62 18.96
N ALA A 597 -1.64 2.09 20.09
CA ALA A 597 -0.90 2.09 21.36
C ALA A 597 -0.57 0.66 21.80
N HIS A 598 -1.54 -0.25 21.73
CA HIS A 598 -1.38 -1.66 22.03
C HIS A 598 -0.32 -2.32 21.14
N GLU A 599 -0.41 -2.18 19.81
CA GLU A 599 0.58 -2.70 18.86
C GLU A 599 1.99 -2.19 19.18
N THR A 600 2.11 -0.89 19.49
CA THR A 600 3.39 -0.28 19.83
C THR A 600 3.99 -0.86 21.11
N LEU A 601 3.15 -1.13 22.13
CA LEU A 601 3.57 -1.71 23.40
C LEU A 601 3.95 -3.19 23.26
N ALA A 602 3.17 -3.95 22.49
CA ALA A 602 3.45 -5.35 22.18
C ALA A 602 4.77 -5.49 21.43
N ARG A 603 5.00 -4.67 20.39
CA ARG A 603 6.29 -4.65 19.66
C ARG A 603 7.48 -4.24 20.52
N ALA A 604 7.25 -3.43 21.55
CA ALA A 604 8.29 -3.05 22.50
C ALA A 604 8.58 -4.14 23.56
N GLY A 605 7.83 -5.24 23.59
CA GLY A 605 7.98 -6.33 24.56
C GLY A 605 7.58 -5.95 25.99
N SER A 606 6.63 -5.03 26.15
CA SER A 606 6.16 -4.54 27.46
C SER A 606 4.88 -5.25 27.91
N ASP A 607 4.96 -6.56 28.19
CA ASP A 607 3.81 -7.44 28.45
C ASP A 607 2.87 -6.91 29.57
N ASP A 608 3.43 -6.35 30.65
CA ASP A 608 2.62 -5.76 31.73
C ASP A 608 1.76 -4.57 31.27
N LEU A 609 2.28 -3.72 30.36
CA LEU A 609 1.54 -2.57 29.84
C LEU A 609 0.50 -3.01 28.80
N VAL A 610 0.82 -4.05 28.03
CA VAL A 610 -0.09 -4.66 27.07
C VAL A 610 -1.34 -5.17 27.78
N ALA A 611 -1.16 -5.97 28.84
CA ALA A 611 -2.28 -6.50 29.63
C ALA A 611 -3.18 -5.39 30.21
N ILE A 612 -2.60 -4.29 30.72
CA ILE A 612 -3.38 -3.16 31.24
C ILE A 612 -4.23 -2.49 30.14
N VAL A 613 -3.71 -2.39 28.92
CA VAL A 613 -4.44 -1.81 27.77
C VAL A 613 -5.54 -2.77 27.29
N GLU A 614 -5.27 -4.07 27.25
CA GLU A 614 -6.26 -5.10 26.90
C GLU A 614 -7.44 -5.07 27.88
N ASP A 615 -7.17 -5.07 29.18
CA ASP A 615 -8.21 -4.97 30.23
C ASP A 615 -9.05 -3.70 30.06
N HIS A 616 -8.38 -2.55 29.87
CA HIS A 616 -9.07 -1.27 29.71
C HIS A 616 -9.98 -1.24 28.49
N LEU A 617 -9.50 -1.69 27.32
CA LEU A 617 -10.29 -1.70 26.10
C LEU A 617 -11.45 -2.68 26.20
N THR A 618 -11.20 -3.90 26.69
CA THR A 618 -12.23 -4.93 26.83
C THR A 618 -13.40 -4.42 27.66
N ASP A 619 -13.12 -3.79 28.80
CA ASP A 619 -14.14 -3.25 29.69
C ASP A 619 -14.95 -2.09 29.05
N GLU A 620 -14.29 -1.18 28.32
CA GLU A 620 -14.93 -0.04 27.68
C GLU A 620 -15.79 -0.45 26.47
N THR A 621 -15.38 -1.47 25.70
CA THR A 621 -16.04 -1.84 24.44
C THR A 621 -17.06 -2.96 24.56
N ARG A 622 -17.06 -3.73 25.66
CA ARG A 622 -17.83 -4.98 25.81
C ARG A 622 -19.31 -4.84 25.42
N ILE A 623 -20.03 -3.87 25.99
CA ILE A 623 -21.48 -3.76 25.84
C ILE A 623 -21.87 -3.52 24.37
N VAL A 624 -21.15 -2.63 23.70
CA VAL A 624 -21.43 -2.28 22.29
C VAL A 624 -21.01 -3.41 21.35
N ALA A 625 -19.88 -4.07 21.63
CA ALA A 625 -19.45 -5.22 20.83
C ALA A 625 -20.40 -6.42 20.99
N GLU A 626 -20.96 -6.64 22.19
CA GLU A 626 -21.98 -7.67 22.43
C GLU A 626 -23.27 -7.39 21.65
N SER A 627 -23.73 -6.13 21.56
CA SER A 627 -24.95 -5.83 20.79
C SER A 627 -24.80 -6.10 19.30
N PHE A 628 -23.63 -5.82 18.69
CA PHE A 628 -23.42 -6.13 17.27
C PHE A 628 -23.44 -7.64 16.98
N VAL A 629 -22.93 -8.46 17.92
CA VAL A 629 -23.01 -9.91 17.80
C VAL A 629 -24.47 -10.39 17.88
N GLU A 630 -25.26 -9.83 18.80
CA GLU A 630 -26.69 -10.14 18.91
C GLU A 630 -27.47 -9.74 17.64
N ASP A 631 -27.20 -8.56 17.09
CA ASP A 631 -27.82 -8.07 15.85
C ASP A 631 -27.45 -8.95 14.65
N LEU A 632 -26.19 -9.40 14.57
CA LEU A 632 -25.73 -10.34 13.55
C LEU A 632 -26.46 -11.69 13.66
N GLU A 633 -26.51 -12.28 14.87
CA GLU A 633 -27.19 -13.56 15.10
C GLU A 633 -28.68 -13.47 14.72
N HIS A 634 -29.31 -12.32 14.95
CA HIS A 634 -30.70 -12.08 14.52
C HIS A 634 -30.83 -12.09 13.00
N LEU A 635 -29.95 -11.38 12.30
CA LEU A 635 -29.93 -11.28 10.84
C LEU A 635 -29.66 -12.63 10.16
N GLU A 636 -28.71 -13.39 10.70
CA GLU A 636 -28.41 -14.75 10.25
C GLU A 636 -29.61 -15.68 10.42
N ALA A 637 -30.35 -15.56 11.53
CA ALA A 637 -31.54 -16.34 11.79
C ALA A 637 -32.75 -15.92 10.91
N GLU A 638 -32.90 -14.63 10.63
CA GLU A 638 -33.99 -14.09 9.81
C GLU A 638 -33.88 -14.56 8.36
N TYR A 639 -32.68 -14.42 7.77
CA TYR A 639 -32.44 -14.78 6.37
C TYR A 639 -32.04 -16.24 6.18
N GLY A 640 -31.65 -16.95 7.25
CA GLY A 640 -31.11 -18.31 7.13
C GLY A 640 -29.81 -18.36 6.35
N VAL A 641 -29.05 -17.26 6.34
CA VAL A 641 -27.77 -17.08 5.65
C VAL A 641 -26.72 -16.78 6.70
N GLN A 642 -25.58 -17.46 6.62
CA GLN A 642 -24.42 -17.16 7.44
C GLN A 642 -23.25 -16.86 6.50
N LEU A 643 -22.60 -15.72 6.71
CA LEU A 643 -21.42 -15.28 5.96
C LEU A 643 -20.19 -15.47 6.88
N PRO A 644 -19.44 -16.59 6.76
CA PRO A 644 -18.34 -16.92 7.67
C PRO A 644 -17.34 -15.80 7.95
N THR A 645 -16.92 -15.06 6.92
CA THR A 645 -15.91 -14.01 7.09
C THR A 645 -16.43 -12.80 7.85
N LEU A 646 -17.66 -12.36 7.53
CA LEU A 646 -18.34 -11.28 8.26
C LEU A 646 -18.65 -11.72 9.69
N HIS A 647 -19.09 -12.97 9.87
CA HIS A 647 -19.37 -13.53 11.18
C HIS A 647 -18.14 -13.50 12.07
N ASP A 648 -17.02 -14.01 11.58
CA ASP A 648 -15.74 -13.97 12.28
C ASP A 648 -15.35 -12.52 12.63
N HIS A 649 -15.43 -11.59 11.68
CA HIS A 649 -15.07 -10.17 11.86
C HIS A 649 -15.83 -9.49 13.01
N ILE A 650 -17.14 -9.68 13.09
CA ILE A 650 -17.98 -9.10 14.17
C ILE A 650 -17.77 -9.86 15.49
N CYS A 651 -17.72 -11.20 15.45
CA CYS A 651 -17.59 -12.04 16.65
C CYS A 651 -16.21 -11.93 17.33
N GLU A 652 -15.18 -11.55 16.57
CA GLU A 652 -13.85 -11.20 17.09
C GLU A 652 -13.90 -10.06 18.12
N ARG A 653 -14.87 -9.15 17.98
CA ARG A 653 -14.93 -7.90 18.75
C ARG A 653 -13.61 -7.11 18.58
N ILE A 654 -13.46 -6.03 19.35
CA ILE A 654 -12.19 -5.27 19.39
C ILE A 654 -11.02 -6.13 19.90
N VAL A 655 -11.32 -7.13 20.74
CA VAL A 655 -10.32 -8.00 21.38
C VAL A 655 -9.58 -8.85 20.34
N GLY A 656 -10.24 -9.31 19.28
CA GLY A 656 -9.62 -10.07 18.20
C GLY A 656 -8.43 -9.32 17.60
N GLY A 657 -8.60 -8.04 17.27
CA GLY A 657 -7.51 -7.19 16.76
C GLY A 657 -6.33 -7.03 17.74
N LEU A 658 -6.58 -7.03 19.05
CA LEU A 658 -5.52 -7.01 20.06
C LEU A 658 -4.72 -8.32 20.08
N ILE A 659 -5.39 -9.47 19.96
CA ILE A 659 -4.74 -10.78 19.85
C ILE A 659 -3.86 -10.80 18.59
N GLN A 660 -4.36 -10.31 17.45
CA GLN A 660 -3.56 -10.22 16.21
C GLN A 660 -2.29 -9.38 16.38
N ASN A 661 -2.38 -8.23 17.08
CA ASN A 661 -1.22 -7.41 17.40
C ASN A 661 -0.16 -8.18 18.20
N ARG A 662 -0.60 -9.00 19.16
CA ARG A 662 0.28 -9.80 20.03
C ARG A 662 0.94 -10.94 19.28
N MET A 663 0.18 -11.68 18.48
CA MET A 663 0.72 -12.73 17.61
C MET A 663 1.77 -12.17 16.65
N ALA A 664 1.53 -11.01 16.04
CA ALA A 664 2.52 -10.35 15.17
C ALA A 664 3.79 -9.95 15.95
N ALA A 665 3.65 -9.37 17.15
CA ALA A 665 4.81 -9.03 17.98
C ALA A 665 5.62 -10.27 18.39
N LEU A 666 4.96 -11.38 18.72
CA LEU A 666 5.60 -12.65 19.04
C LEU A 666 6.31 -13.28 17.84
N ALA A 667 5.72 -13.20 16.64
CA ALA A 667 6.34 -13.67 15.39
C ALA A 667 7.67 -12.95 15.14
N ARG A 668 7.68 -11.61 15.23
CA ARG A 668 8.91 -10.82 15.12
C ARG A 668 9.95 -11.23 16.17
N ARG A 669 9.54 -11.37 17.44
CA ARG A 669 10.44 -11.78 18.52
C ARG A 669 11.07 -13.16 18.25
N CYS A 670 10.31 -14.09 17.69
CA CYS A 670 10.83 -15.40 17.29
C CYS A 670 11.89 -15.28 16.17
N CYS A 671 11.65 -14.43 15.17
CA CYS A 671 12.63 -14.15 14.11
C CYS A 671 13.92 -13.53 14.67
N ASP A 672 13.81 -12.52 15.52
CA ASP A 672 14.96 -11.83 16.13
C ASP A 672 15.82 -12.78 17.01
N LEU A 673 15.15 -13.67 17.77
CA LEU A 673 15.83 -14.67 18.61
C LEU A 673 16.50 -15.78 17.79
N SER A 674 15.94 -16.15 16.64
CA SER A 674 16.54 -17.12 15.72
C SER A 674 17.93 -16.69 15.25
N LEU A 675 18.10 -15.38 14.98
CA LEU A 675 19.39 -14.78 14.61
C LEU A 675 20.41 -14.82 15.77
N SER A 676 19.93 -14.77 17.02
CA SER A 676 20.76 -14.59 18.21
C SER A 676 21.22 -15.89 18.89
N ARG A 677 20.86 -17.08 18.37
CA ARG A 677 21.25 -18.43 18.86
C ARG A 677 20.85 -18.75 20.32
N PHE A 678 19.84 -18.09 20.89
CA PHE A 678 19.32 -18.42 22.24
C PHE A 678 18.21 -19.47 22.17
N ASP A 679 18.54 -20.72 22.51
CA ASP A 679 17.67 -21.89 22.23
C ASP A 679 16.45 -22.00 23.18
N ASP A 680 16.58 -21.61 24.46
CA ASP A 680 15.50 -21.76 25.45
C ASP A 680 14.43 -20.64 25.39
N ASP A 681 14.86 -19.39 25.21
CA ASP A 681 13.95 -18.24 25.06
C ASP A 681 13.16 -18.35 23.75
N LEU A 682 13.84 -18.75 22.65
CA LEU A 682 13.20 -19.00 21.36
C LEU A 682 12.11 -20.08 21.47
N LYS A 683 12.42 -21.21 22.11
CA LYS A 683 11.44 -22.29 22.33
C LYS A 683 10.24 -21.83 23.16
N THR A 684 10.43 -20.88 24.07
CA THR A 684 9.36 -20.36 24.92
C THR A 684 8.47 -19.41 24.13
N SER A 685 9.04 -18.44 23.42
CA SER A 685 8.28 -17.53 22.56
C SER A 685 7.55 -18.25 21.42
N PHE A 686 8.16 -19.27 20.82
CA PHE A 686 7.49 -20.07 19.77
C PHE A 686 6.32 -20.89 20.33
N ARG A 687 6.45 -21.43 21.55
CA ARG A 687 5.33 -22.10 22.23
C ARG A 687 4.19 -21.12 22.51
N GLN A 688 4.50 -19.94 23.04
CA GLN A 688 3.50 -18.89 23.27
C GLN A 688 2.78 -18.51 21.98
N LEU A 689 3.52 -18.24 20.89
CA LEU A 689 2.94 -17.91 19.59
C LEU A 689 1.99 -19.02 19.10
N ARG A 690 2.43 -20.27 19.19
CA ARG A 690 1.61 -21.40 18.75
C ARG A 690 0.35 -21.56 19.59
N ASP A 691 0.46 -21.46 20.91
CA ASP A 691 -0.66 -21.58 21.82
C ASP A 691 -1.68 -20.44 21.60
N GLU A 692 -1.20 -19.23 21.29
CA GLU A 692 -2.07 -18.10 20.91
C GLU A 692 -2.79 -18.30 19.59
N ILE A 693 -2.08 -18.76 18.55
CA ILE A 693 -2.69 -19.07 17.24
C ILE A 693 -3.74 -20.18 17.40
N GLU A 694 -3.44 -21.24 18.14
CA GLU A 694 -4.37 -22.35 18.37
C GLU A 694 -5.63 -21.88 19.10
N HIS A 695 -5.46 -21.07 20.15
CA HIS A 695 -6.60 -20.48 20.87
C HIS A 695 -7.45 -19.59 19.95
N TYR A 696 -6.81 -18.75 19.15
CA TYR A 696 -7.49 -17.83 18.24
C TYR A 696 -8.25 -18.55 17.13
N MET A 697 -7.67 -19.63 16.57
CA MET A 697 -8.34 -20.45 15.56
C MET A 697 -9.53 -21.24 16.12
N SER A 698 -9.47 -21.67 17.39
CA SER A 698 -10.54 -22.47 18.01
C SER A 698 -11.89 -21.75 18.15
N GLN A 699 -11.89 -20.42 18.02
CA GLN A 699 -13.07 -19.55 18.20
C GLN A 699 -13.72 -19.15 16.87
N ARG A 700 -13.18 -19.61 15.74
CA ARG A 700 -13.55 -19.18 14.39
C ARG A 700 -14.22 -20.28 13.59
N ILE A 701 -15.06 -19.90 12.63
CA ILE A 701 -15.78 -20.85 11.78
C ILE A 701 -14.89 -21.33 10.61
N GLY A 702 -13.99 -20.48 10.09
CA GLY A 702 -13.03 -20.87 9.05
C GLY A 702 -12.84 -19.81 7.95
N SER A 703 -11.96 -20.12 6.98
CA SER A 703 -11.56 -19.18 5.92
C SER A 703 -12.68 -19.00 4.89
N GLY A 704 -12.99 -17.73 4.57
CA GLY A 704 -13.66 -17.39 3.33
C GLY A 704 -12.78 -17.65 2.11
N ILE A 705 -13.08 -16.94 1.02
CA ILE A 705 -12.42 -17.12 -0.28
C ILE A 705 -10.96 -16.66 -0.23
N GLU A 706 -10.68 -15.59 0.51
CA GLU A 706 -9.33 -15.03 0.68
C GLU A 706 -8.68 -15.46 2.00
N PRO A 707 -7.34 -15.50 2.07
CA PRO A 707 -6.65 -15.74 3.33
C PRO A 707 -6.98 -14.62 4.34
N PRO A 708 -7.50 -14.96 5.55
CA PRO A 708 -7.79 -13.99 6.60
C PRO A 708 -6.69 -12.96 6.88
N GLU A 709 -7.09 -11.72 7.18
CA GLU A 709 -6.18 -10.60 7.43
C GLU A 709 -5.10 -10.91 8.47
N TRP A 710 -5.45 -11.62 9.54
CA TRP A 710 -4.49 -11.98 10.59
C TRP A 710 -3.34 -12.85 10.07
N MET A 711 -3.60 -13.74 9.10
CA MET A 711 -2.56 -14.55 8.47
C MET A 711 -1.71 -13.72 7.52
N GLN A 712 -2.33 -12.84 6.72
CA GLN A 712 -1.60 -11.90 5.87
C GLN A 712 -0.68 -11.01 6.71
N ARG A 713 -1.17 -10.54 7.85
CA ARG A 713 -0.42 -9.72 8.81
C ARG A 713 0.75 -10.48 9.42
N LEU A 714 0.55 -11.72 9.84
CA LEU A 714 1.64 -12.58 10.35
C LEU A 714 2.68 -12.87 9.27
N SER A 715 2.23 -13.25 8.07
CA SER A 715 3.09 -13.46 6.90
C SER A 715 3.93 -12.21 6.62
N GLY A 716 3.29 -11.04 6.55
CA GLY A 716 3.97 -9.77 6.33
C GLY A 716 4.92 -9.35 7.45
N GLU A 717 4.67 -9.73 8.72
CA GLU A 717 5.62 -9.48 9.82
C GLU A 717 6.83 -10.44 9.77
N VAL A 718 6.60 -11.72 9.43
CA VAL A 718 7.68 -12.70 9.20
C VAL A 718 8.53 -12.26 8.02
N GLN A 719 7.91 -11.88 6.90
CA GLN A 719 8.58 -11.36 5.72
C GLN A 719 9.39 -10.11 6.04
N ARG A 720 8.81 -9.11 6.72
CA ARG A 720 9.55 -7.91 7.17
C ARG A 720 10.75 -8.23 8.06
N SER A 721 10.64 -9.27 8.88
CA SER A 721 11.72 -9.71 9.78
C SER A 721 12.81 -10.51 9.05
N GLN A 722 12.43 -11.35 8.07
CA GLN A 722 13.34 -12.15 7.25
C GLN A 722 14.06 -11.33 6.18
N GLU A 723 13.34 -10.44 5.49
CA GLU A 723 13.86 -9.55 4.46
C GLU A 723 14.66 -8.37 5.05
N ALA A 724 14.99 -8.40 6.34
CA ALA A 724 15.84 -7.42 7.01
C ALA A 724 15.63 -5.98 6.47
N ARG A 725 14.43 -5.44 6.71
CA ARG A 725 13.99 -4.07 6.39
C ARG A 725 13.60 -3.87 4.92
N ALA A 726 12.29 -3.81 4.69
CA ALA A 726 11.70 -3.41 3.41
C ALA A 726 12.34 -2.11 2.91
N GLY A 727 12.67 -2.07 1.62
CA GLY A 727 13.41 -0.99 0.98
C GLY A 727 12.72 0.37 0.87
N MET A 728 11.83 0.72 1.79
CA MET A 728 11.20 2.02 1.83
C MET A 728 12.07 3.04 2.56
N LEU A 729 12.23 4.21 1.93
CA LEU A 729 12.92 5.35 2.51
C LEU A 729 12.34 5.72 3.88
N SER A 730 11.01 5.71 4.03
CA SER A 730 10.34 6.02 5.29
C SER A 730 10.71 5.08 6.43
N ASP A 731 10.96 3.80 6.13
CA ASP A 731 11.26 2.78 7.14
C ASP A 731 12.72 2.84 7.53
N SER A 732 13.61 3.01 6.55
CA SER A 732 15.05 3.22 6.80
C SER A 732 15.33 4.51 7.58
N LEU A 733 14.52 5.56 7.38
CA LEU A 733 14.63 6.78 8.16
C LEU A 733 14.11 6.60 9.59
N GLN A 734 13.26 5.60 9.89
CA GLN A 734 12.88 5.28 11.26
C GLN A 734 14.03 4.66 12.08
N ASP A 735 15.25 4.56 11.55
CA ASP A 735 16.39 4.07 12.31
C ASP A 735 17.19 5.22 12.96
N GLY A 736 17.44 5.07 14.27
CA GLY A 736 18.21 6.01 15.09
C GLY A 736 17.86 5.97 16.57
N GLU A 737 18.76 6.42 17.44
CA GLU A 737 18.50 6.46 18.88
C GLU A 737 17.48 7.53 19.26
N PHE A 738 16.61 7.21 20.22
CA PHE A 738 15.72 8.19 20.82
C PHE A 738 16.46 9.02 21.88
N SER A 739 16.31 10.34 21.81
CA SER A 739 16.66 11.25 22.89
C SER A 739 15.88 10.87 24.14
N LYS A 740 16.60 10.57 25.22
CA LYS A 740 15.99 10.08 26.47
C LYS A 740 15.73 11.26 27.40
N PHE A 741 14.48 11.44 27.80
CA PHE A 741 14.06 12.51 28.72
C PHE A 741 13.82 12.02 30.15
N ASN A 742 14.04 12.92 31.12
CA ASN A 742 13.67 12.67 32.51
C ASN A 742 12.15 12.86 32.73
N GLN A 743 11.64 12.33 33.85
CA GLN A 743 10.20 12.38 34.16
C GLN A 743 9.63 13.80 34.17
N ARG A 744 10.36 14.79 34.69
CA ARG A 744 9.91 16.19 34.77
C ARG A 744 9.78 16.84 33.40
N ALA A 745 10.73 16.59 32.50
CA ALA A 745 10.72 17.09 31.13
C ALA A 745 9.54 16.51 30.36
N LEU A 746 9.30 15.21 30.48
CA LEU A 746 8.13 14.55 29.89
C LEU A 746 6.81 15.12 30.42
N ASP A 747 6.69 15.26 31.74
CA ASP A 747 5.47 15.79 32.36
C ASP A 747 5.15 17.21 31.89
N LYS A 748 6.19 18.03 31.65
CA LYS A 748 6.06 19.37 31.09
C LYS A 748 5.53 19.33 29.65
N GLN A 749 6.10 18.47 28.79
CA GLN A 749 5.63 18.31 27.41
C GLN A 749 4.20 17.77 27.35
N LEU A 750 3.86 16.74 28.14
CA LEU A 750 2.50 16.20 28.21
C LEU A 750 1.49 17.26 28.72
N ALA A 751 1.89 18.13 29.65
CA ALA A 751 1.03 19.23 30.09
C ALA A 751 0.81 20.29 28.99
N ALA A 752 1.80 20.51 28.11
CA ALA A 752 1.66 21.38 26.96
C ALA A 752 0.75 20.75 25.89
N ILE A 753 0.95 19.47 25.57
CA ILE A 753 0.12 18.68 24.65
C ILE A 753 -1.35 18.70 25.07
N VAL A 754 -1.65 18.35 26.33
CA VAL A 754 -3.04 18.35 26.84
C VAL A 754 -3.65 19.75 26.79
N ARG A 755 -2.88 20.79 27.12
CA ARG A 755 -3.36 22.19 27.03
C ARG A 755 -3.65 22.59 25.59
N ARG A 756 -2.83 22.12 24.65
CA ARG A 756 -2.98 22.39 23.22
C ARG A 756 -4.20 21.67 22.66
N ALA A 757 -4.37 20.38 22.99
CA ALA A 757 -5.54 19.59 22.60
C ALA A 757 -6.86 20.29 23.00
N ARG A 758 -6.94 20.81 24.23
CA ARG A 758 -8.08 21.58 24.75
C ARG A 758 -8.36 22.90 24.03
N LYS A 759 -7.35 23.56 23.45
CA LYS A 759 -7.52 24.84 22.72
C LYS A 759 -8.04 24.66 21.29
N THR A 760 -8.05 23.43 20.80
CA THR A 760 -8.54 23.04 19.47
C THR A 760 -10.01 22.61 19.49
N VAL A 761 -10.66 22.68 20.66
CA VAL A 761 -12.12 22.75 20.84
C VAL A 761 -12.49 24.22 20.84
#